data_AF-A0A084FV54-F1
#
_entry.id   AF-A0A084FV54-F1
#
_cell.length_a   1.000
_cell.length_b   1.000
_cell.length_c   1.000
_cell.angle_alpha   90.00
_cell.angle_beta   90.00
_cell.angle_gamma   90.00
#
_symmetry.space_group_name_H-M   'P 1'
#
loop_
_entity.id
_entity.type
_entity.pdbx_description
1 polymer ?
#
loop_
_entity_poly.entity_id
_entity_poly.type
_entity_poly.pdbx_seq_one_letter_code
_entity_poly.pdbx_strand_id
1 'polypeptide(L)'
;MASQSRYYAQPSKAIRFAESLLVRAGLTKDHANLMAHCLAQADTRGVDTHGLARLQQYMKRVSSGLVNARPNLQISEKTPVAAHLDGDNGFGFIVASTAMKDAIRRAQTYGIGIVTVSHSNHFGMAATYVLQALEAGMISLVFTNSAKQMPPFGGKETLLGISPFAAGAPSGKEVPYILDMAPSVVAKGKIRKAARRGEKIPLGWAYDKDGKPTEDAEAALDGSMAPIGGPKGSGIAILMDIMSGVLSGAEYGGQVGDQYKESRPQNVGHCFIAIKPDVFISPEQFRARMDTLVQRVHGVQPADGFSEVLFPGEPEHRIALDRMSKGIPYAEAERAMFDDLSKEYGYLADLGKPDQTFQILEAARQGGHAIGAFNCYNEDGVIAVIRAAEQCKSPAIIQLFPWTMAFQGPAFCKYVVEAAHTAKVPVAVHLDHCIEPEDVELALTLPFDSIMIDASIKDPEENIAQCKRIVQIANAKGITVEAEMGRINGGEDGLPAVDLENILTDPKAAGDFVTETGVQFLAPSFGNIHGNYGPGGPEKYWRLPLLEQVRDVVPEIPLVLHGTHQVSPELFVAARRAGMTKINLNRTVRDDYTAFMADNSGKLELTELKTKAVEVYTKSIAGAMESFLGSAGKVS
;
A
#
# COMPACT_ATOMS: atom_id res chain seq x y z
N MET A 1 20.24 -16.15 -17.31
CA MET A 1 18.89 -16.46 -16.81
C MET A 1 18.03 -15.25 -17.07
N ALA A 2 16.90 -15.39 -17.78
CA ALA A 2 16.01 -14.27 -18.04
C ALA A 2 15.58 -13.65 -16.70
N SER A 3 15.72 -12.34 -16.57
CA SER A 3 15.15 -11.57 -15.45
C SER A 3 13.65 -11.88 -15.40
N GLN A 4 13.21 -12.67 -14.41
CA GLN A 4 11.79 -12.89 -14.19
C GLN A 4 11.19 -11.53 -13.81
N SER A 5 10.26 -11.03 -14.62
CA SER A 5 9.58 -9.77 -14.33
C SER A 5 8.95 -9.82 -12.95
N ARG A 6 9.28 -8.86 -12.10
CA ARG A 6 8.70 -8.71 -10.76
C ARG A 6 7.75 -7.53 -10.75
N TYR A 7 6.62 -7.70 -10.09
CA TYR A 7 5.70 -6.62 -9.78
C TYR A 7 6.07 -6.05 -8.41
N TYR A 8 6.23 -4.73 -8.32
CA TYR A 8 6.55 -4.07 -7.06
C TYR A 8 5.33 -3.32 -6.55
N ALA A 9 4.94 -3.58 -5.31
CA ALA A 9 3.85 -2.86 -4.66
C ALA A 9 4.34 -2.17 -3.39
N GLN A 10 3.94 -0.92 -3.21
CA GLN A 10 4.18 -0.22 -1.94
C GLN A 10 3.48 -0.94 -0.77
N PRO A 11 4.10 -1.04 0.42
CA PRO A 11 3.49 -1.70 1.57
C PRO A 11 2.08 -1.20 1.90
N SER A 12 1.85 0.11 1.79
CA SER A 12 0.52 0.72 1.99
C SER A 12 -0.53 0.23 0.99
N LYS A 13 -0.16 0.01 -0.28
CA LYS A 13 -1.04 -0.57 -1.30
C LYS A 13 -1.34 -2.04 -0.98
N ALA A 14 -0.33 -2.81 -0.57
CA ALA A 14 -0.51 -4.21 -0.16
C ALA A 14 -1.46 -4.33 1.05
N ILE A 15 -1.32 -3.46 2.05
CA ILE A 15 -2.21 -3.43 3.23
C ILE A 15 -3.65 -3.14 2.81
N ARG A 16 -3.90 -2.08 2.04
CA ARG A 16 -5.26 -1.72 1.60
C ARG A 16 -5.91 -2.83 0.77
N PHE A 17 -5.14 -3.46 -0.10
CA PHE A 17 -5.57 -4.59 -0.91
C PHE A 17 -6.00 -5.77 -0.03
N ALA A 18 -5.13 -6.21 0.86
CA ALA A 18 -5.40 -7.32 1.77
C ALA A 18 -6.57 -7.03 2.71
N GLU A 19 -6.64 -5.83 3.29
CA GLU A 19 -7.76 -5.40 4.16
C GLU A 19 -9.09 -5.49 3.41
N SER A 20 -9.14 -4.95 2.20
CA SER A 20 -10.35 -4.91 1.39
C SER A 20 -10.88 -6.31 1.06
N LEU A 21 -9.99 -7.23 0.73
CA LEU A 21 -10.35 -8.63 0.48
C LEU A 21 -10.79 -9.33 1.78
N LEU A 22 -10.10 -9.12 2.89
CA LEU A 22 -10.44 -9.74 4.17
C LEU A 22 -11.80 -9.26 4.71
N VAL A 23 -12.14 -7.99 4.55
CA VAL A 23 -13.49 -7.49 4.88
C VAL A 23 -14.56 -8.23 4.05
N ARG A 24 -14.32 -8.40 2.74
CA ARG A 24 -15.22 -9.16 1.84
C ARG A 24 -15.30 -10.64 2.17
N ALA A 25 -14.22 -11.21 2.70
CA ALA A 25 -14.22 -12.57 3.23
C ALA A 25 -15.02 -12.71 4.55
N GLY A 26 -15.47 -11.60 5.15
CA GLY A 26 -16.38 -11.59 6.29
C GLY A 26 -15.78 -11.10 7.60
N LEU A 27 -14.50 -10.71 7.64
CA LEU A 27 -13.87 -10.13 8.82
C LEU A 27 -14.46 -8.74 9.13
N THR A 28 -14.36 -8.30 10.39
CA THR A 28 -14.59 -6.89 10.72
C THR A 28 -13.48 -6.02 10.14
N LYS A 29 -13.74 -4.72 9.93
CA LYS A 29 -12.73 -3.79 9.40
C LYS A 29 -11.46 -3.78 10.24
N ASP A 30 -11.58 -3.74 11.56
CA ASP A 30 -10.43 -3.71 12.47
C ASP A 30 -9.62 -5.01 12.39
N HIS A 31 -10.28 -6.16 12.35
CA HIS A 31 -9.61 -7.46 12.21
C HIS A 31 -8.91 -7.61 10.84
N ALA A 32 -9.59 -7.17 9.78
CA ALA A 32 -9.04 -7.17 8.42
C ALA A 32 -7.81 -6.26 8.32
N ASN A 33 -7.89 -5.05 8.88
CA ASN A 33 -6.80 -4.09 8.90
C ASN A 33 -5.59 -4.64 9.69
N LEU A 34 -5.81 -5.17 10.89
CA LEU A 34 -4.75 -5.78 11.72
C LEU A 34 -4.06 -6.93 10.97
N MET A 35 -4.84 -7.85 10.41
CA MET A 35 -4.30 -8.99 9.68
C MET A 35 -3.56 -8.56 8.41
N ALA A 36 -4.08 -7.58 7.66
CA ALA A 36 -3.41 -7.02 6.49
C ALA A 36 -2.03 -6.41 6.82
N HIS A 37 -1.94 -5.68 7.94
CA HIS A 37 -0.66 -5.16 8.43
C HIS A 37 0.33 -6.28 8.77
N CYS A 38 -0.11 -7.34 9.45
CA CYS A 38 0.76 -8.48 9.78
C CYS A 38 1.31 -9.17 8.52
N LEU A 39 0.45 -9.37 7.51
CA LEU A 39 0.86 -10.01 6.24
C LEU A 39 1.85 -9.12 5.47
N ALA A 40 1.55 -7.84 5.33
CA ALA A 40 2.43 -6.90 4.65
C ALA A 40 3.74 -6.68 5.41
N GLN A 41 3.74 -6.75 6.74
CA GLN A 41 4.95 -6.67 7.56
C GLN A 41 5.86 -7.89 7.33
N ALA A 42 5.30 -9.10 7.21
CA ALA A 42 6.06 -10.29 6.87
C ALA A 42 6.72 -10.15 5.48
N ASP A 43 5.97 -9.71 4.47
CA ASP A 43 6.52 -9.44 3.14
C ASP A 43 7.56 -8.31 3.17
N THR A 44 7.31 -7.22 3.89
CA THR A 44 8.28 -6.12 3.99
C THR A 44 9.60 -6.61 4.59
N ARG A 45 9.56 -7.52 5.56
CA ARG A 45 10.76 -8.11 6.19
C ARG A 45 11.40 -9.25 5.39
N GLY A 46 10.86 -9.61 4.22
CA GLY A 46 11.37 -10.70 3.39
C GLY A 46 10.96 -12.10 3.85
N VAL A 47 9.97 -12.20 4.74
CA VAL A 47 9.38 -13.48 5.21
C VAL A 47 8.19 -13.84 4.32
N ASP A 48 8.44 -13.87 3.01
CA ASP A 48 7.43 -13.97 1.92
C ASP A 48 6.51 -15.20 2.08
N THR A 49 7.00 -16.25 2.72
CA THR A 49 6.23 -17.47 3.01
C THR A 49 5.10 -17.28 4.02
N HIS A 50 5.01 -16.14 4.70
CA HIS A 50 4.01 -15.82 5.73
C HIS A 50 3.25 -14.51 5.45
N GLY A 51 3.48 -13.86 4.31
CA GLY A 51 2.78 -12.64 3.91
C GLY A 51 1.58 -12.86 2.99
N LEU A 52 1.34 -11.93 2.05
CA LEU A 52 0.13 -11.86 1.23
C LEU A 52 -0.08 -13.08 0.33
N ALA A 53 0.98 -13.81 -0.01
CA ALA A 53 0.91 -15.07 -0.75
C ALA A 53 -0.03 -16.12 -0.09
N ARG A 54 -0.38 -15.94 1.19
CA ARG A 54 -1.30 -16.79 1.96
C ARG A 54 -2.77 -16.35 1.92
N LEU A 55 -3.10 -15.19 1.37
CA LEU A 55 -4.45 -14.62 1.42
C LEU A 55 -5.52 -15.60 0.92
N GLN A 56 -5.33 -16.19 -0.26
CA GLN A 56 -6.28 -17.14 -0.83
C GLN A 56 -6.57 -18.30 0.13
N GLN A 57 -5.52 -18.83 0.78
CA GLN A 57 -5.66 -19.92 1.74
C GLN A 57 -6.49 -19.49 2.96
N TYR A 58 -6.23 -18.30 3.51
CA TYR A 58 -6.97 -17.79 4.66
C TYR A 58 -8.44 -17.53 4.34
N MET A 59 -8.72 -16.90 3.19
CA MET A 59 -10.09 -16.61 2.74
C MET A 59 -10.88 -17.90 2.49
N LYS A 60 -10.25 -18.93 1.92
CA LYS A 60 -10.84 -20.26 1.78
C LYS A 60 -11.20 -20.88 3.13
N ARG A 61 -10.34 -20.72 4.15
CA ARG A 61 -10.63 -21.25 5.49
C ARG A 61 -11.81 -20.55 6.16
N VAL A 62 -12.01 -19.26 5.92
CA VAL A 62 -13.20 -18.53 6.39
C VAL A 62 -14.46 -19.03 5.70
N SER A 63 -14.46 -19.06 4.36
CA SER A 63 -15.63 -19.52 3.59
C SER A 63 -16.01 -20.98 3.89
N SER A 64 -15.04 -21.81 4.30
CA SER A 64 -15.28 -23.21 4.71
C SER A 64 -15.67 -23.36 6.19
N GLY A 65 -15.83 -22.26 6.95
CA GLY A 65 -16.16 -22.29 8.37
C GLY A 65 -15.08 -22.88 9.29
N LEU A 66 -13.86 -23.06 8.79
CA LEU A 66 -12.74 -23.65 9.56
C LEU A 66 -12.08 -22.64 10.50
N VAL A 67 -12.31 -21.35 10.29
CA VAL A 67 -11.85 -20.23 11.11
C VAL A 67 -13.02 -19.29 11.36
N ASN A 68 -13.19 -18.84 12.59
CA ASN A 68 -14.17 -17.82 12.92
C ASN A 68 -13.64 -16.44 12.48
N ALA A 69 -14.30 -15.80 11.51
CA ALA A 69 -13.92 -14.49 11.00
C ALA A 69 -14.23 -13.34 11.98
N ARG A 70 -15.13 -13.57 12.94
CA ARG A 70 -15.60 -12.59 13.93
C ARG A 70 -15.56 -13.20 15.33
N PRO A 71 -14.37 -13.57 15.82
CA PRO A 71 -14.23 -14.25 17.10
C PRO A 71 -14.60 -13.33 18.26
N ASN A 72 -15.28 -13.89 19.27
CA ASN A 72 -15.55 -13.25 20.54
C ASN A 72 -14.47 -13.62 21.56
N LEU A 73 -13.35 -12.93 21.51
CA LEU A 73 -12.17 -13.20 22.34
C LEU A 73 -12.46 -13.04 23.84
N GLN A 74 -12.10 -14.05 24.64
CA GLN A 74 -12.33 -14.04 26.10
C GLN A 74 -11.02 -14.13 26.87
N ILE A 75 -10.64 -13.04 27.54
CA ILE A 75 -9.47 -13.00 28.43
C ILE A 75 -9.91 -13.28 29.87
N SER A 76 -9.31 -14.31 30.47
CA SER A 76 -9.47 -14.65 31.88
C SER A 76 -8.17 -14.37 32.63
N GLU A 77 -8.22 -13.43 33.58
CA GLU A 77 -7.12 -13.19 34.49
C GLU A 77 -6.92 -14.39 35.43
N LYS A 78 -5.67 -14.84 35.59
CA LYS A 78 -5.29 -15.90 36.53
C LYS A 78 -4.54 -15.32 37.72
N THR A 79 -3.64 -14.38 37.45
CA THR A 79 -2.93 -13.57 38.44
C THR A 79 -2.69 -12.17 37.84
N PRO A 80 -2.22 -11.17 38.61
CA PRO A 80 -1.93 -9.85 38.04
C PRO A 80 -0.96 -9.88 36.85
N VAL A 81 -0.03 -10.85 36.83
CA VAL A 81 0.98 -11.02 35.77
C VAL A 81 0.61 -12.07 34.72
N ALA A 82 -0.47 -12.85 34.92
CA ALA A 82 -0.79 -13.97 34.05
C ALA A 82 -2.27 -14.03 33.66
N ALA A 83 -2.54 -14.29 32.37
CA ALA A 83 -3.88 -14.53 31.85
C ALA A 83 -3.95 -15.69 30.85
N HIS A 84 -5.16 -16.15 30.61
CA HIS A 84 -5.49 -17.08 29.55
C HIS A 84 -6.51 -16.45 28.60
N LEU A 85 -6.25 -16.50 27.30
CA LEU A 85 -7.13 -16.02 26.24
C LEU A 85 -7.70 -17.20 25.46
N ASP A 86 -9.02 -17.31 25.42
CA ASP A 86 -9.72 -18.17 24.44
C ASP A 86 -9.86 -17.41 23.12
N GLY A 87 -9.33 -17.99 22.04
CA GLY A 87 -9.31 -17.41 20.71
C GLY A 87 -10.61 -17.56 19.90
N ASP A 88 -11.58 -18.33 20.38
CA ASP A 88 -12.87 -18.58 19.72
C ASP A 88 -12.71 -19.04 18.24
N ASN A 89 -11.73 -19.91 18.00
CA ASN A 89 -11.29 -20.39 16.69
C ASN A 89 -10.99 -19.24 15.69
N GLY A 90 -10.60 -18.07 16.19
CA GLY A 90 -10.24 -16.91 15.38
C GLY A 90 -8.92 -17.07 14.63
N PHE A 91 -8.65 -16.12 13.73
CA PHE A 91 -7.33 -16.03 13.09
C PHE A 91 -6.24 -15.76 14.12
N GLY A 92 -5.12 -16.50 14.00
CA GLY A 92 -3.97 -16.32 14.88
C GLY A 92 -3.47 -14.88 14.93
N PHE A 93 -3.52 -14.15 13.82
CA PHE A 93 -3.17 -12.73 13.73
C PHE A 93 -3.88 -11.86 14.78
N ILE A 94 -5.18 -12.06 14.92
CA ILE A 94 -6.07 -11.28 15.79
C ILE A 94 -5.88 -11.72 17.24
N VAL A 95 -5.91 -13.03 17.46
CA VAL A 95 -5.82 -13.63 18.80
C VAL A 95 -4.44 -13.34 19.42
N ALA A 96 -3.36 -13.54 18.68
CA ALA A 96 -1.99 -13.33 19.14
C ALA A 96 -1.67 -11.86 19.41
N SER A 97 -2.12 -10.93 18.55
CA SER A 97 -1.92 -9.49 18.79
C SER A 97 -2.69 -9.04 20.04
N THR A 98 -3.88 -9.57 20.26
CA THR A 98 -4.67 -9.30 21.47
C THR A 98 -3.97 -9.82 22.72
N ALA A 99 -3.44 -11.06 22.67
CA ALA A 99 -2.70 -11.66 23.77
C ALA A 99 -1.40 -10.90 24.09
N MET A 100 -0.62 -10.53 23.07
CA MET A 100 0.61 -9.75 23.26
C MET A 100 0.31 -8.37 23.84
N LYS A 101 -0.74 -7.69 23.36
CA LYS A 101 -1.18 -6.40 23.92
C LYS A 101 -1.54 -6.52 25.40
N ASP A 102 -2.21 -7.59 25.83
CA ASP A 102 -2.50 -7.82 27.25
C ASP A 102 -1.23 -8.18 28.06
N ALA A 103 -0.30 -8.95 27.48
CA ALA A 103 1.00 -9.23 28.10
C ALA A 103 1.80 -7.94 28.34
N ILE A 104 1.89 -7.06 27.35
CA ILE A 104 2.52 -5.74 27.45
C ILE A 104 1.84 -4.90 28.53
N ARG A 105 0.50 -4.83 28.53
CA ARG A 105 -0.27 -4.08 29.53
C ARG A 105 0.07 -4.53 30.96
N ARG A 106 0.15 -5.84 31.19
CA ARG A 106 0.51 -6.42 32.50
C ARG A 106 1.96 -6.14 32.87
N ALA A 107 2.89 -6.33 31.93
CA ALA A 107 4.30 -6.05 32.12
C ALA A 107 4.57 -4.58 32.43
N GLN A 108 3.80 -3.65 31.84
CA GLN A 108 3.91 -2.22 32.12
C GLN A 108 3.72 -1.90 33.61
N THR A 109 2.76 -2.59 34.26
CA THR A 109 2.41 -2.38 35.67
C THR A 109 3.27 -3.23 36.62
N TYR A 110 3.48 -4.50 36.29
CA TYR A 110 4.05 -5.48 37.22
C TYR A 110 5.45 -5.97 36.84
N GLY A 111 6.03 -5.43 35.77
CA GLY A 111 7.34 -5.83 35.25
C GLY A 111 7.31 -7.03 34.31
N ILE A 112 6.38 -7.96 34.49
CA ILE A 112 6.23 -9.15 33.64
C ILE A 112 4.75 -9.38 33.32
N GLY A 113 4.46 -9.79 32.10
CA GLY A 113 3.15 -10.23 31.66
C GLY A 113 3.26 -11.52 30.85
N ILE A 114 2.41 -12.50 31.17
CA ILE A 114 2.35 -13.80 30.51
C ILE A 114 0.92 -14.05 30.08
N VAL A 115 0.70 -14.33 28.80
CA VAL A 115 -0.63 -14.68 28.27
C VAL A 115 -0.54 -15.97 27.48
N THR A 116 -1.32 -16.97 27.89
CA THR A 116 -1.48 -18.23 27.16
C THR A 116 -2.74 -18.18 26.31
N VAL A 117 -2.76 -18.90 25.20
CA VAL A 117 -3.85 -18.87 24.23
C VAL A 117 -4.26 -20.27 23.81
N SER A 118 -5.56 -20.55 23.83
CA SER A 118 -6.19 -21.74 23.22
C SER A 118 -7.17 -21.34 22.11
N HIS A 119 -7.68 -22.31 21.35
CA HIS A 119 -8.66 -22.11 20.28
C HIS A 119 -8.22 -21.06 19.24
N SER A 120 -6.96 -21.11 18.81
CA SER A 120 -6.42 -20.22 17.78
C SER A 120 -6.09 -20.98 16.48
N ASN A 121 -5.60 -20.23 15.50
CA ASN A 121 -5.14 -20.72 14.19
C ASN A 121 -3.73 -20.19 13.89
N HIS A 122 -3.23 -20.48 12.69
CA HIS A 122 -1.97 -19.93 12.19
C HIS A 122 -1.90 -18.39 12.33
N PHE A 123 -0.75 -17.90 12.82
CA PHE A 123 -0.55 -16.51 13.22
C PHE A 123 0.47 -15.73 12.36
N GLY A 124 0.95 -16.33 11.27
CA GLY A 124 1.96 -15.69 10.41
C GLY A 124 3.37 -15.73 11.00
N MET A 125 4.08 -14.61 10.86
CA MET A 125 5.47 -14.44 11.31
C MET A 125 5.51 -14.11 12.80
N ALA A 126 6.22 -14.90 13.61
CA ALA A 126 6.24 -14.72 15.06
C ALA A 126 6.92 -13.41 15.50
N ALA A 127 7.88 -12.91 14.70
CA ALA A 127 8.49 -11.61 14.91
C ALA A 127 7.49 -10.45 14.96
N THR A 128 6.30 -10.57 14.36
CA THR A 128 5.24 -9.54 14.44
C THR A 128 4.88 -9.23 15.89
N TYR A 129 4.79 -10.25 16.74
CA TYR A 129 4.41 -10.07 18.14
C TYR A 129 5.58 -9.63 19.00
N VAL A 130 6.80 -10.06 18.66
CA VAL A 130 8.02 -9.53 19.27
C VAL A 130 8.11 -8.02 19.02
N LEU A 131 7.89 -7.57 17.78
CA LEU A 131 7.95 -6.15 17.42
C LEU A 131 6.96 -5.30 18.24
N GLN A 132 5.74 -5.78 18.49
CA GLN A 132 4.78 -5.08 19.36
C GLN A 132 5.34 -4.83 20.77
N ALA A 133 6.04 -5.81 21.35
CA ALA A 133 6.66 -5.65 22.66
C ALA A 133 7.90 -4.74 22.62
N LEU A 134 8.69 -4.82 21.54
CA LEU A 134 9.84 -3.93 21.34
C LEU A 134 9.43 -2.47 21.21
N GLU A 135 8.33 -2.18 20.51
CA GLU A 135 7.75 -0.84 20.41
C GLU A 135 7.35 -0.30 21.80
N ALA A 136 6.92 -1.17 22.72
CA ALA A 136 6.65 -0.83 24.11
C ALA A 136 7.93 -0.78 24.99
N GLY A 137 9.12 -0.96 24.41
CA GLY A 137 10.39 -0.96 25.14
C GLY A 137 10.60 -2.20 26.01
N MET A 138 9.96 -3.32 25.69
CA MET A 138 10.00 -4.56 26.47
C MET A 138 10.73 -5.68 25.75
N ILE A 139 11.32 -6.58 26.53
CA ILE A 139 11.81 -7.89 26.04
C ILE A 139 10.60 -8.79 25.81
N SER A 140 10.67 -9.66 24.82
CA SER A 140 9.60 -10.63 24.57
C SER A 140 10.09 -12.02 24.23
N LEU A 141 9.31 -13.02 24.66
CA LEU A 141 9.39 -14.41 24.22
C LEU A 141 8.02 -14.83 23.68
N VAL A 142 8.03 -15.52 22.53
CA VAL A 142 6.82 -15.95 21.82
C VAL A 142 6.94 -17.43 21.50
N PHE A 143 5.92 -18.19 21.91
CA PHE A 143 5.81 -19.61 21.67
C PHE A 143 4.52 -19.90 20.90
N THR A 144 4.58 -20.76 19.88
CA THR A 144 3.42 -21.38 19.23
C THR A 144 3.71 -22.84 18.87
N ASN A 145 2.68 -23.67 18.71
CA ASN A 145 2.80 -25.04 18.18
C ASN A 145 2.13 -25.19 16.81
N SER A 146 2.27 -26.35 16.16
CA SER A 146 1.69 -26.63 14.84
C SER A 146 1.55 -28.12 14.60
N ALA A 147 0.84 -28.48 13.52
CA ALA A 147 0.72 -29.85 13.05
C ALA A 147 2.10 -30.53 12.87
N LYS A 148 2.12 -31.83 13.17
CA LYS A 148 3.33 -32.66 13.19
C LYS A 148 4.06 -32.68 11.84
N GLN A 149 5.35 -32.33 11.87
CA GLN A 149 6.22 -32.32 10.69
C GLN A 149 7.64 -32.82 10.98
N MET A 150 7.98 -33.04 12.25
CA MET A 150 9.31 -33.41 12.70
C MET A 150 9.23 -34.52 13.75
N PRO A 151 10.11 -35.53 13.71
CA PRO A 151 10.20 -36.51 14.77
C PRO A 151 10.94 -35.94 15.99
N PRO A 152 10.61 -36.39 17.22
CA PRO A 152 11.53 -36.25 18.34
C PRO A 152 12.87 -36.90 17.98
N PHE A 153 13.98 -36.32 18.43
CA PHE A 153 15.31 -36.85 18.09
C PHE A 153 15.44 -38.33 18.50
N GLY A 154 15.89 -39.17 17.57
CA GLY A 154 15.96 -40.62 17.73
C GLY A 154 14.67 -41.37 17.32
N GLY A 155 13.58 -40.66 17.06
CA GLY A 155 12.34 -41.21 16.50
C GLY A 155 12.30 -41.15 14.96
N LYS A 156 11.42 -41.98 14.37
CA LYS A 156 11.14 -41.97 12.92
C LYS A 156 9.80 -41.29 12.58
N GLU A 157 8.85 -41.28 13.52
CA GLU A 157 7.50 -40.77 13.30
C GLU A 157 7.41 -39.30 13.64
N THR A 158 6.77 -38.51 12.77
CA THR A 158 6.50 -37.10 13.07
C THR A 158 5.55 -36.99 14.25
N LEU A 159 5.96 -36.21 15.26
CA LEU A 159 5.12 -35.88 16.42
C LEU A 159 5.09 -34.37 16.67
N LEU A 160 6.22 -33.70 16.44
CA LEU A 160 6.45 -32.31 16.78
C LEU A 160 6.15 -31.40 15.59
N GLY A 161 5.59 -30.23 15.88
CA GLY A 161 5.49 -29.12 14.93
C GLY A 161 6.85 -28.49 14.65
N ILE A 162 6.89 -27.62 13.64
CA ILE A 162 8.06 -26.79 13.29
C ILE A 162 7.78 -25.30 13.49
N SER A 163 6.82 -25.00 14.35
CA SER A 163 6.44 -23.65 14.70
C SER A 163 7.62 -22.84 15.25
N PRO A 164 7.70 -21.54 14.94
CA PRO A 164 8.85 -20.74 15.31
C PRO A 164 8.89 -20.45 16.81
N PHE A 165 10.08 -20.51 17.38
CA PHE A 165 10.42 -19.82 18.62
C PHE A 165 10.89 -18.41 18.26
N ALA A 166 10.29 -17.39 18.86
CA ALA A 166 10.72 -16.02 18.66
C ALA A 166 11.01 -15.30 19.97
N ALA A 167 12.00 -14.42 19.92
CA ALA A 167 12.45 -13.63 21.06
C ALA A 167 12.95 -12.27 20.59
N GLY A 168 12.86 -11.25 21.43
CA GLY A 168 13.47 -9.97 21.13
C GLY A 168 13.78 -9.10 22.33
N ALA A 169 14.70 -8.16 22.13
CA ALA A 169 15.07 -7.15 23.12
C ALA A 169 15.36 -5.79 22.43
N PRO A 170 14.92 -4.66 23.02
CA PRO A 170 15.12 -3.35 22.41
C PRO A 170 16.58 -2.89 22.53
N SER A 171 17.07 -2.21 21.51
CA SER A 171 18.38 -1.53 21.51
C SER A 171 18.21 -0.01 21.68
N GLY A 172 19.32 0.71 21.82
CA GLY A 172 19.33 2.17 21.85
C GLY A 172 19.38 2.75 20.44
N LYS A 173 20.59 2.87 19.90
CA LYS A 173 20.87 3.40 18.56
C LYS A 173 21.06 2.30 17.51
N GLU A 174 21.35 1.08 17.94
CA GLU A 174 21.60 -0.05 17.07
C GLU A 174 20.30 -0.80 16.72
N VAL A 175 20.38 -1.74 15.78
CA VAL A 175 19.26 -2.65 15.47
C VAL A 175 18.82 -3.44 16.71
N PRO A 176 17.50 -3.66 16.92
CA PRO A 176 17.03 -4.49 18.02
C PRO A 176 17.38 -5.97 17.80
N TYR A 177 17.49 -6.73 18.90
CA TYR A 177 17.57 -8.18 18.83
C TYR A 177 16.21 -8.75 18.44
N ILE A 178 16.14 -9.49 17.33
CA ILE A 178 14.96 -10.26 16.94
C ILE A 178 15.40 -11.63 16.44
N LEU A 179 15.11 -12.66 17.22
CA LEU A 179 15.20 -14.04 16.79
C LEU A 179 13.81 -14.52 16.38
N ASP A 180 13.67 -15.07 15.18
CA ASP A 180 12.46 -15.74 14.70
C ASP A 180 12.89 -16.98 13.90
N MET A 181 12.81 -18.16 14.52
CA MET A 181 13.40 -19.38 13.96
C MET A 181 12.52 -20.61 14.17
N ALA A 182 12.42 -21.44 13.12
CA ALA A 182 11.89 -22.79 13.26
C ALA A 182 12.92 -23.71 13.96
N PRO A 183 12.49 -24.70 14.75
CA PRO A 183 13.37 -25.67 15.40
C PRO A 183 13.90 -26.75 14.42
N SER A 184 13.69 -26.56 13.12
CA SER A 184 14.16 -27.45 12.06
C SER A 184 15.34 -26.82 11.32
N VAL A 185 16.18 -27.65 10.69
CA VAL A 185 17.34 -27.19 9.91
C VAL A 185 16.92 -26.25 8.78
N VAL A 186 15.76 -26.50 8.18
CA VAL A 186 15.25 -25.73 7.05
C VAL A 186 13.72 -25.68 7.07
N ALA A 187 13.12 -24.60 6.59
CA ALA A 187 11.67 -24.55 6.39
C ALA A 187 11.23 -25.51 5.25
N LYS A 188 10.10 -26.21 5.43
CA LYS A 188 9.52 -27.12 4.43
C LYS A 188 9.27 -26.45 3.06
N GLY A 189 9.03 -25.14 3.04
CA GLY A 189 8.89 -24.35 1.81
C GLY A 189 10.14 -24.36 0.91
N LYS A 190 11.35 -24.39 1.49
CA LYS A 190 12.60 -24.48 0.71
C LYS A 190 12.75 -25.85 0.04
N ILE A 191 12.32 -26.92 0.71
CA ILE A 191 12.29 -28.27 0.12
C ILE A 191 11.29 -28.33 -1.04
N ARG A 192 10.05 -27.80 -0.85
CA ARG A 192 9.07 -27.69 -1.95
C ARG A 192 9.60 -26.92 -3.16
N LYS A 193 10.42 -25.89 -2.92
CA LYS A 193 11.04 -25.11 -4.00
C LYS A 193 12.11 -25.92 -4.75
N ALA A 194 12.94 -26.68 -4.04
CA ALA A 194 13.93 -27.58 -4.65
C ALA A 194 13.24 -28.69 -5.46
N ALA A 195 12.20 -29.33 -4.90
CA ALA A 195 11.39 -30.36 -5.57
C ALA A 195 10.80 -29.86 -6.90
N ARG A 196 10.14 -28.69 -6.90
CA ARG A 196 9.61 -28.07 -8.13
C ARG A 196 10.67 -27.75 -9.19
N ARG A 197 11.95 -27.66 -8.81
CA ARG A 197 13.08 -27.41 -9.72
C ARG A 197 13.82 -28.70 -10.11
N GLY A 198 13.45 -29.85 -9.56
CA GLY A 198 14.21 -31.09 -9.71
C GLY A 198 15.61 -31.01 -9.09
N GLU A 199 15.82 -30.12 -8.12
CA GLU A 199 17.11 -29.91 -7.44
C GLU A 199 17.22 -30.83 -6.21
N LYS A 200 18.43 -31.34 -5.96
CA LYS A 200 18.74 -32.01 -4.69
C LYS A 200 18.72 -31.01 -3.52
N ILE A 201 18.37 -31.49 -2.33
CA ILE A 201 18.57 -30.76 -1.07
C ILE A 201 19.85 -31.19 -0.37
N PRO A 202 20.52 -30.32 0.41
CA PRO A 202 21.65 -30.72 1.23
C PRO A 202 21.31 -31.86 2.20
N LEU A 203 22.21 -32.82 2.32
CA LEU A 203 22.07 -33.92 3.27
C LEU A 203 21.90 -33.40 4.71
N GLY A 204 20.94 -33.97 5.44
CA GLY A 204 20.62 -33.58 6.82
C GLY A 204 19.55 -32.50 6.96
N TRP A 205 19.01 -31.97 5.87
CA TRP A 205 17.83 -31.09 5.92
C TRP A 205 16.53 -31.82 6.31
N ALA A 206 16.40 -33.07 5.89
CA ALA A 206 15.18 -33.86 6.05
C ALA A 206 15.47 -35.37 6.05
N TYR A 207 14.46 -36.12 6.44
CA TYR A 207 14.39 -37.57 6.38
C TYR A 207 13.34 -38.00 5.35
N ASP A 208 13.53 -39.16 4.74
CA ASP A 208 12.51 -39.82 3.91
C ASP A 208 11.39 -40.46 4.77
N LYS A 209 10.44 -41.12 4.10
CA LYS A 209 9.32 -41.83 4.76
C LYS A 209 9.75 -42.94 5.73
N ASP A 210 10.96 -43.48 5.57
CA ASP A 210 11.51 -44.56 6.39
C ASP A 210 12.42 -44.01 7.51
N GLY A 211 12.54 -42.68 7.63
CA GLY A 211 13.32 -41.99 8.65
C GLY A 211 14.82 -41.88 8.33
N LYS A 212 15.24 -42.12 7.09
CA LYS A 212 16.65 -42.02 6.68
C LYS A 212 16.96 -40.63 6.14
N PRO A 213 18.14 -40.03 6.44
CA PRO A 213 18.54 -38.76 5.84
C PRO A 213 18.52 -38.84 4.30
N THR A 214 18.00 -37.82 3.64
CA THR A 214 17.85 -37.81 2.18
C THR A 214 18.31 -36.48 1.54
N GLU A 215 18.82 -36.58 0.32
CA GLU A 215 19.09 -35.43 -0.58
C GLU A 215 17.98 -35.27 -1.65
N ASP A 216 17.04 -36.21 -1.72
CA ASP A 216 15.93 -36.17 -2.66
C ASP A 216 14.81 -35.29 -2.07
N ALA A 217 14.50 -34.22 -2.78
CA ALA A 217 13.50 -33.25 -2.36
C ALA A 217 12.08 -33.82 -2.33
N GLU A 218 11.71 -34.71 -3.25
CA GLU A 218 10.39 -35.36 -3.28
C GLU A 218 10.28 -36.38 -2.13
N ALA A 219 11.30 -37.21 -1.94
CA ALA A 219 11.34 -38.15 -0.82
C ALA A 219 11.26 -37.43 0.54
N ALA A 220 11.86 -36.23 0.65
CA ALA A 220 11.78 -35.40 1.84
C ALA A 220 10.39 -34.78 2.08
N LEU A 221 9.60 -34.51 1.02
CA LEU A 221 8.24 -33.97 1.15
C LEU A 221 7.27 -34.99 1.74
N ASP A 222 7.47 -36.26 1.39
CA ASP A 222 6.74 -37.44 1.90
C ASP A 222 7.28 -37.93 3.26
N GLY A 223 8.48 -37.50 3.63
CA GLY A 223 9.10 -37.78 4.93
C GLY A 223 8.90 -36.66 5.96
N SER A 224 9.99 -36.28 6.63
CA SER A 224 9.95 -35.35 7.76
C SER A 224 11.13 -34.38 7.81
N MET A 225 10.95 -33.26 8.49
CA MET A 225 12.00 -32.26 8.67
C MET A 225 13.01 -32.70 9.73
N ALA A 226 14.29 -32.37 9.55
CA ALA A 226 15.31 -32.66 10.57
C ALA A 226 15.38 -31.55 11.64
N PRO A 227 15.52 -31.89 12.94
CA PRO A 227 15.68 -30.90 14.01
C PRO A 227 17.06 -30.22 13.94
N ILE A 228 17.08 -28.89 14.12
CA ILE A 228 18.34 -28.12 14.12
C ILE A 228 19.23 -28.56 15.28
N GLY A 229 20.48 -28.90 14.99
CA GLY A 229 21.40 -29.40 16.03
C GLY A 229 20.93 -30.69 16.71
N GLY A 230 20.13 -31.52 16.03
CA GLY A 230 19.71 -32.84 16.51
C GLY A 230 18.87 -32.77 17.80
N PRO A 231 19.35 -33.33 18.93
CA PRO A 231 18.61 -33.31 20.19
C PRO A 231 18.21 -31.90 20.66
N LYS A 232 18.99 -30.86 20.33
CA LYS A 232 18.73 -29.48 20.78
C LYS A 232 17.47 -28.89 20.13
N GLY A 233 17.35 -28.96 18.80
CA GLY A 233 16.17 -28.52 18.08
C GLY A 233 14.94 -29.33 18.44
N SER A 234 15.10 -30.64 18.66
CA SER A 234 14.01 -31.48 19.18
C SER A 234 13.57 -31.04 20.57
N GLY A 235 14.50 -30.72 21.47
CA GLY A 235 14.17 -30.22 22.81
C GLY A 235 13.47 -28.86 22.78
N ILE A 236 13.88 -27.95 21.90
CA ILE A 236 13.18 -26.68 21.66
C ILE A 236 11.75 -26.95 21.17
N ALA A 237 11.56 -27.82 20.20
CA ALA A 237 10.21 -28.13 19.69
C ALA A 237 9.30 -28.77 20.74
N ILE A 238 9.84 -29.59 21.66
CA ILE A 238 9.09 -30.10 22.80
C ILE A 238 8.72 -28.95 23.76
N LEU A 239 9.63 -28.03 24.04
CA LEU A 239 9.33 -26.84 24.85
C LEU A 239 8.22 -25.99 24.21
N MET A 240 8.24 -25.82 22.88
CA MET A 240 7.17 -25.11 22.15
C MET A 240 5.82 -25.77 22.41
N ASP A 241 5.72 -27.09 22.32
CA ASP A 241 4.47 -27.81 22.54
C ASP A 241 4.03 -27.79 24.02
N ILE A 242 4.98 -27.77 24.96
CA ILE A 242 4.69 -27.57 26.39
C ILE A 242 4.10 -26.17 26.63
N MET A 243 4.76 -25.12 26.15
CA MET A 243 4.36 -23.74 26.43
C MET A 243 3.08 -23.35 25.70
N SER A 244 2.90 -23.85 24.48
CA SER A 244 1.83 -23.43 23.59
C SER A 244 0.67 -24.41 23.53
N GLY A 245 0.85 -25.69 23.81
CA GLY A 245 -0.21 -26.70 23.81
C GLY A 245 -0.60 -27.09 25.23
N VAL A 246 0.32 -27.77 25.93
CA VAL A 246 0.07 -28.35 27.27
C VAL A 246 -0.32 -27.27 28.28
N LEU A 247 0.44 -26.18 28.36
CA LEU A 247 0.22 -25.10 29.32
C LEU A 247 -1.02 -24.26 28.98
N SER A 248 -1.30 -24.05 27.69
CA SER A 248 -2.40 -23.20 27.25
C SER A 248 -3.75 -23.92 27.25
N GLY A 249 -3.75 -25.27 27.24
CA GLY A 249 -4.97 -26.05 27.05
C GLY A 249 -5.41 -26.19 25.58
N ALA A 250 -4.55 -25.82 24.62
CA ALA A 250 -4.75 -26.11 23.20
C ALA A 250 -4.37 -27.56 22.84
N GLU A 251 -4.53 -27.95 21.57
CA GLU A 251 -4.04 -29.26 21.12
C GLU A 251 -2.52 -29.36 21.22
N TYR A 252 -2.02 -30.56 21.50
CA TYR A 252 -0.60 -30.85 21.68
C TYR A 252 -0.30 -32.31 21.28
N GLY A 253 0.97 -32.72 21.31
CA GLY A 253 1.34 -34.13 21.09
C GLY A 253 0.94 -34.67 19.72
N GLY A 254 0.99 -33.82 18.69
CA GLY A 254 0.63 -34.16 17.32
C GLY A 254 -0.87 -34.11 17.00
N GLN A 255 -1.70 -33.57 17.89
CA GLN A 255 -3.15 -33.40 17.68
C GLN A 255 -3.55 -32.05 17.07
N VAL A 256 -2.62 -31.09 16.96
CA VAL A 256 -2.86 -29.81 16.29
C VAL A 256 -3.25 -30.05 14.83
N GLY A 257 -4.41 -29.56 14.42
CA GLY A 257 -4.95 -29.83 13.08
C GLY A 257 -4.11 -29.20 11.96
N ASP A 258 -3.91 -29.96 10.88
CA ASP A 258 -3.22 -29.47 9.69
C ASP A 258 -4.13 -28.50 8.90
N GLN A 259 -3.65 -27.26 8.72
CA GLN A 259 -4.39 -26.20 8.04
C GLN A 259 -4.70 -26.45 6.55
N TYR A 260 -4.03 -27.43 5.93
CA TYR A 260 -4.18 -27.80 4.51
C TYR A 260 -4.98 -29.09 4.31
N LYS A 261 -4.84 -30.05 5.23
CA LYS A 261 -5.34 -31.43 5.03
C LYS A 261 -6.63 -31.73 5.77
N GLU A 262 -6.93 -30.98 6.84
CA GLU A 262 -8.02 -31.32 7.74
C GLU A 262 -9.18 -30.33 7.64
N SER A 263 -10.41 -30.86 7.73
CA SER A 263 -11.66 -30.10 7.71
C SER A 263 -12.21 -29.82 9.11
N ARG A 264 -11.31 -29.62 10.09
CA ARG A 264 -11.66 -29.23 11.46
C ARG A 264 -10.84 -28.00 11.91
N PRO A 265 -11.28 -27.29 12.97
CA PRO A 265 -10.45 -26.29 13.64
C PRO A 265 -9.07 -26.84 14.01
N GLN A 266 -8.04 -26.01 13.87
CA GLN A 266 -6.68 -26.45 14.21
C GLN A 266 -6.46 -26.59 15.71
N ASN A 267 -7.08 -25.67 16.48
CA ASN A 267 -6.83 -25.45 17.90
C ASN A 267 -5.32 -25.32 18.20
N VAL A 268 -4.67 -24.41 17.46
CA VAL A 268 -3.29 -23.99 17.72
C VAL A 268 -3.29 -23.21 19.04
N GLY A 269 -2.27 -23.42 19.86
CA GLY A 269 -2.07 -22.58 21.03
C GLY A 269 -0.81 -21.73 20.96
N HIS A 270 -0.77 -20.73 21.83
CA HIS A 270 0.31 -19.74 21.88
C HIS A 270 0.65 -19.37 23.32
N CYS A 271 1.85 -18.86 23.55
CA CYS A 271 2.23 -18.22 24.81
C CYS A 271 3.09 -16.99 24.52
N PHE A 272 2.71 -15.86 25.11
CA PHE A 272 3.38 -14.57 24.95
C PHE A 272 3.88 -14.10 26.29
N ILE A 273 5.14 -13.72 26.34
CA ILE A 273 5.79 -13.16 27.53
C ILE A 273 6.33 -11.78 27.16
N ALA A 274 6.00 -10.78 27.97
CA ALA A 274 6.58 -9.45 27.92
C ALA A 274 7.29 -9.17 29.25
N ILE A 275 8.52 -8.66 29.18
CA ILE A 275 9.37 -8.38 30.34
C ILE A 275 9.87 -6.95 30.22
N LYS A 276 9.54 -6.12 31.20
CA LYS A 276 9.95 -4.72 31.29
C LYS A 276 11.38 -4.66 31.86
N PRO A 277 12.39 -4.15 31.11
CA PRO A 277 13.78 -4.17 31.60
C PRO A 277 14.00 -3.32 32.86
N ASP A 278 13.19 -2.27 33.03
CA ASP A 278 13.36 -1.25 34.07
C ASP A 278 13.14 -1.76 35.51
N VAL A 279 12.56 -2.95 35.68
CA VAL A 279 12.47 -3.59 36.99
C VAL A 279 13.79 -4.19 37.46
N PHE A 280 14.78 -4.32 36.57
CA PHE A 280 16.10 -4.87 36.87
C PHE A 280 17.22 -3.84 36.74
N ILE A 281 17.15 -2.99 35.71
CA ILE A 281 18.20 -2.03 35.35
C ILE A 281 17.59 -0.84 34.62
N SER A 282 18.18 0.36 34.72
CA SER A 282 17.60 1.55 34.06
C SER A 282 17.45 1.32 32.54
N PRO A 283 16.37 1.84 31.90
CA PRO A 283 16.16 1.70 30.45
C PRO A 283 17.34 2.17 29.60
N GLU A 284 17.98 3.26 30.00
CA GLU A 284 19.13 3.86 29.31
C GLU A 284 20.35 2.94 29.40
N GLN A 285 20.61 2.39 30.58
CA GLN A 285 21.72 1.47 30.78
C GLN A 285 21.48 0.13 30.06
N PHE A 286 20.24 -0.36 30.03
CA PHE A 286 19.87 -1.53 29.24
C PHE A 286 20.15 -1.32 27.75
N ARG A 287 19.62 -0.24 27.18
CA ARG A 287 19.79 0.11 25.76
C ARG A 287 21.25 0.31 25.38
N ALA A 288 22.03 1.01 26.21
CA ALA A 288 23.47 1.21 25.96
C ALA A 288 24.26 -0.12 25.99
N ARG A 289 23.87 -1.05 26.86
CA ARG A 289 24.46 -2.40 26.91
C ARG A 289 24.07 -3.24 25.70
N MET A 290 22.84 -3.11 25.21
CA MET A 290 22.40 -3.74 23.96
C MET A 290 23.16 -3.18 22.76
N ASP A 291 23.33 -1.86 22.66
CA ASP A 291 24.16 -1.24 21.60
C ASP A 291 25.60 -1.77 21.64
N THR A 292 26.18 -1.86 22.85
CA THR A 292 27.53 -2.43 23.04
C THR A 292 27.60 -3.89 22.56
N LEU A 293 26.56 -4.69 22.82
CA LEU A 293 26.50 -6.08 22.36
C LEU A 293 26.46 -6.16 20.83
N VAL A 294 25.61 -5.37 20.18
CA VAL A 294 25.50 -5.33 18.72
C VAL A 294 26.84 -4.93 18.09
N GLN A 295 27.44 -3.83 18.57
CA GLN A 295 28.74 -3.35 18.10
C GLN A 295 29.85 -4.38 18.27
N ARG A 296 29.85 -5.13 19.38
CA ARG A 296 30.83 -6.21 19.61
C ARG A 296 30.63 -7.36 18.64
N VAL A 297 29.39 -7.74 18.32
CA VAL A 297 29.10 -8.79 17.33
C VAL A 297 29.57 -8.35 15.94
N HIS A 298 29.25 -7.13 15.52
CA HIS A 298 29.71 -6.56 14.24
C HIS A 298 31.23 -6.41 14.15
N GLY A 299 31.88 -6.13 15.29
CA GLY A 299 33.34 -6.00 15.38
C GLY A 299 34.11 -7.33 15.35
N VAL A 300 33.43 -8.49 15.35
CA VAL A 300 34.10 -9.79 15.20
C VAL A 300 34.59 -9.94 13.76
N GLN A 301 35.84 -10.37 13.59
CA GLN A 301 36.38 -10.67 12.27
C GLN A 301 35.54 -11.78 11.60
N PRO A 302 35.02 -11.55 10.38
CA PRO A 302 34.28 -12.59 9.64
C PRO A 302 35.14 -13.82 9.37
N ALA A 303 34.52 -15.00 9.47
CA ALA A 303 35.15 -16.25 9.05
C ALA A 303 35.26 -16.35 7.52
N ASP A 304 36.13 -17.23 7.02
CA ASP A 304 36.29 -17.46 5.57
C ASP A 304 34.93 -17.76 4.90
N GLY A 305 34.67 -17.05 3.79
CA GLY A 305 33.40 -17.15 3.05
C GLY A 305 32.30 -16.18 3.52
N PHE A 306 32.54 -15.39 4.57
CA PHE A 306 31.62 -14.35 5.05
C PHE A 306 32.25 -12.96 4.89
N SER A 307 31.46 -11.99 4.44
CA SER A 307 31.90 -10.58 4.32
C SER A 307 31.70 -9.78 5.62
N GLU A 308 30.78 -10.20 6.47
CA GLU A 308 30.41 -9.54 7.71
C GLU A 308 29.75 -10.54 8.68
N VAL A 309 29.71 -10.18 9.98
CA VAL A 309 28.94 -10.89 11.00
C VAL A 309 27.68 -10.10 11.28
N LEU A 310 26.51 -10.74 11.17
CA LEU A 310 25.21 -10.08 11.34
C LEU A 310 24.59 -10.34 12.71
N PHE A 311 23.79 -9.40 13.20
CA PHE A 311 23.02 -9.56 14.42
C PHE A 311 21.63 -10.17 14.12
N PRO A 312 21.04 -10.99 15.01
CA PRO A 312 19.72 -11.58 14.76
C PRO A 312 18.64 -10.52 14.53
N GLY A 313 17.95 -10.64 13.39
CA GLY A 313 16.91 -9.71 12.94
C GLY A 313 17.40 -8.60 12.00
N GLU A 314 18.71 -8.44 11.88
CA GLU A 314 19.34 -7.47 10.99
C GLU A 314 19.14 -7.78 9.49
N PRO A 315 19.24 -9.04 9.01
CA PRO A 315 18.95 -9.35 7.61
C PRO A 315 17.54 -8.87 7.21
N GLU A 316 16.54 -9.17 8.03
CA GLU A 316 15.15 -8.77 7.81
C GLU A 316 14.95 -7.25 7.95
N HIS A 317 15.70 -6.59 8.84
CA HIS A 317 15.66 -5.13 8.96
C HIS A 317 16.20 -4.44 7.70
N ARG A 318 17.33 -4.91 7.16
CA ARG A 318 17.90 -4.39 5.91
C ARG A 318 16.95 -4.60 4.73
N ILE A 319 16.33 -5.78 4.63
CA ILE A 319 15.30 -6.06 3.62
C ILE A 319 14.08 -5.15 3.80
N ALA A 320 13.64 -4.89 5.03
CA ALA A 320 12.54 -4.00 5.30
C ALA A 320 12.80 -2.58 4.81
N LEU A 321 13.98 -2.01 5.09
CA LEU A 321 14.37 -0.68 4.58
C LEU A 321 14.37 -0.63 3.05
N ASP A 322 14.89 -1.68 2.39
CA ASP A 322 14.88 -1.79 0.93
C ASP A 322 13.46 -1.88 0.36
N ARG A 323 12.59 -2.72 0.93
CA ARG A 323 11.22 -2.92 0.45
C ARG A 323 10.27 -1.79 0.83
N MET A 324 10.56 -1.03 1.88
CA MET A 324 9.85 0.21 2.20
C MET A 324 10.10 1.30 1.17
N SER A 325 11.31 1.39 0.62
CA SER A 325 11.66 2.39 -0.40
C SER A 325 11.29 1.93 -1.81
N LYS A 326 11.65 0.69 -2.19
CA LYS A 326 11.50 0.17 -3.55
C LYS A 326 10.19 -0.58 -3.80
N GLY A 327 9.42 -0.85 -2.76
CA GLY A 327 8.24 -1.70 -2.80
C GLY A 327 8.55 -3.20 -2.60
N ILE A 328 7.50 -3.93 -2.25
CA ILE A 328 7.52 -5.38 -2.04
C ILE A 328 7.51 -6.08 -3.40
N PRO A 329 8.49 -6.96 -3.70
CA PRO A 329 8.51 -7.71 -4.94
C PRO A 329 7.57 -8.93 -4.87
N TYR A 330 6.63 -9.00 -5.81
CA TYR A 330 5.80 -10.18 -6.06
C TYR A 330 6.15 -10.80 -7.40
N ALA A 331 6.17 -12.14 -7.44
CA ALA A 331 6.30 -12.91 -8.66
C ALA A 331 5.00 -12.84 -9.50
N GLU A 332 5.11 -13.11 -10.79
CA GLU A 332 3.97 -13.13 -11.71
C GLU A 332 2.84 -14.08 -11.25
N ALA A 333 3.18 -15.24 -10.71
CA ALA A 333 2.20 -16.19 -10.17
C ALA A 333 1.45 -15.64 -8.94
N GLU A 334 2.10 -14.83 -8.11
CA GLU A 334 1.46 -14.18 -6.95
C GLU A 334 0.54 -13.07 -7.43
N ARG A 335 0.99 -12.27 -8.41
CA ARG A 335 0.15 -11.24 -9.05
C ARG A 335 -1.10 -11.85 -9.69
N ALA A 336 -0.97 -12.94 -10.44
CA ALA A 336 -2.11 -13.63 -11.03
C ALA A 336 -3.10 -14.13 -9.96
N MET A 337 -2.59 -14.69 -8.86
CA MET A 337 -3.43 -15.10 -7.72
C MET A 337 -4.16 -13.91 -7.08
N PHE A 338 -3.51 -12.75 -6.97
CA PHE A 338 -4.15 -11.52 -6.48
C PHE A 338 -5.24 -11.00 -7.43
N ASP A 339 -5.00 -11.06 -8.74
CA ASP A 339 -5.97 -10.67 -9.77
C ASP A 339 -7.21 -11.59 -9.72
N ASP A 340 -7.00 -12.90 -9.54
CA ASP A 340 -8.08 -13.88 -9.41
C ASP A 340 -8.90 -13.66 -8.12
N LEU A 341 -8.24 -13.43 -6.99
CA LEU A 341 -8.92 -13.08 -5.74
C LEU A 341 -9.73 -11.78 -5.88
N SER A 342 -9.18 -10.80 -6.61
CA SER A 342 -9.86 -9.53 -6.84
C SER A 342 -11.16 -9.69 -7.61
N LYS A 343 -11.18 -10.60 -8.59
CA LYS A 343 -12.39 -10.94 -9.36
C LYS A 343 -13.36 -11.75 -8.51
N GLU A 344 -12.88 -12.79 -7.83
CA GLU A 344 -13.69 -13.69 -7.00
C GLU A 344 -14.45 -12.94 -5.91
N TYR A 345 -13.78 -11.99 -5.24
CA TYR A 345 -14.37 -11.22 -4.16
C TYR A 345 -14.94 -9.86 -4.61
N GLY A 346 -14.93 -9.55 -5.91
CA GLY A 346 -15.50 -8.29 -6.42
C GLY A 346 -14.75 -7.03 -5.96
N TYR A 347 -13.47 -7.13 -5.62
CA TYR A 347 -12.64 -5.98 -5.24
C TYR A 347 -12.60 -4.91 -6.35
N LEU A 348 -12.48 -5.35 -7.60
CA LEU A 348 -12.49 -4.45 -8.77
C LEU A 348 -13.88 -3.88 -9.10
N ALA A 349 -14.96 -4.46 -8.56
CA ALA A 349 -16.33 -4.00 -8.81
C ALA A 349 -16.75 -2.87 -7.85
N ASP A 350 -16.18 -2.84 -6.64
CA ASP A 350 -16.46 -1.85 -5.60
C ASP A 350 -15.45 -0.71 -5.52
N LEU A 351 -14.28 -0.85 -6.16
CA LEU A 351 -13.29 0.24 -6.28
C LEU A 351 -13.76 1.41 -7.15
N GLY A 352 -15.01 1.37 -7.64
CA GLY A 352 -15.35 2.04 -8.89
C GLY A 352 -14.56 1.41 -10.02
N LYS A 353 -14.69 1.94 -11.23
CA LYS A 353 -13.72 1.64 -12.28
C LYS A 353 -12.30 1.89 -11.74
N PRO A 354 -11.28 1.20 -12.27
CA PRO A 354 -9.90 1.53 -11.91
C PRO A 354 -9.72 3.04 -11.99
N ASP A 355 -9.16 3.65 -10.94
CA ASP A 355 -8.90 5.08 -10.78
C ASP A 355 -8.39 5.69 -12.10
N GLN A 356 -9.35 6.19 -12.87
CA GLN A 356 -9.20 6.33 -14.31
C GLN A 356 -8.24 7.49 -14.60
N THR A 357 -8.33 8.55 -13.78
CA THR A 357 -7.40 9.67 -13.81
C THR A 357 -5.97 9.22 -13.53
N PHE A 358 -5.73 8.46 -12.45
CA PHE A 358 -4.36 8.03 -12.15
C PHE A 358 -3.79 7.09 -13.20
N GLN A 359 -4.59 6.18 -13.75
CA GLN A 359 -4.12 5.29 -14.82
C GLN A 359 -3.74 6.05 -16.07
N ILE A 360 -4.58 7.01 -16.48
CA ILE A 360 -4.32 7.88 -17.63
C ILE A 360 -3.02 8.66 -17.41
N LEU A 361 -2.83 9.25 -16.23
CA LEU A 361 -1.65 10.06 -15.93
C LEU A 361 -0.38 9.23 -15.71
N GLU A 362 -0.47 8.05 -15.09
CA GLU A 362 0.68 7.18 -14.90
C GLU A 362 1.18 6.62 -16.25
N ALA A 363 0.25 6.23 -17.14
CA ALA A 363 0.60 5.85 -18.51
C ALA A 363 1.23 7.03 -19.28
N ALA A 364 0.73 8.24 -19.06
CA ALA A 364 1.27 9.47 -19.64
C ALA A 364 2.72 9.73 -19.22
N ARG A 365 2.96 9.67 -17.89
CA ARG A 365 4.28 9.84 -17.27
C ARG A 365 5.29 8.82 -17.82
N GLN A 366 4.92 7.55 -17.84
CA GLN A 366 5.79 6.47 -18.37
C GLN A 366 6.05 6.61 -19.87
N GLY A 367 5.06 7.07 -20.63
CA GLY A 367 5.18 7.32 -22.07
C GLY A 367 5.85 8.65 -22.43
N GLY A 368 6.20 9.47 -21.45
CA GLY A 368 6.83 10.78 -21.65
C GLY A 368 5.93 11.78 -22.39
N HIS A 369 4.62 11.75 -22.17
CA HIS A 369 3.63 12.65 -22.77
C HIS A 369 2.74 13.27 -21.69
N ALA A 370 1.98 14.31 -22.05
CA ALA A 370 1.04 14.95 -21.15
C ALA A 370 -0.41 14.74 -21.61
N ILE A 371 -1.34 14.72 -20.67
CA ILE A 371 -2.78 14.61 -20.91
C ILE A 371 -3.43 15.95 -20.65
N GLY A 372 -4.28 16.38 -21.59
CA GLY A 372 -5.08 17.59 -21.43
C GLY A 372 -6.25 17.35 -20.47
N ALA A 373 -6.39 18.23 -19.49
CA ALA A 373 -7.58 18.34 -18.66
C ALA A 373 -8.34 19.60 -19.09
N PHE A 374 -9.52 19.43 -19.69
CA PHE A 374 -10.20 20.49 -20.42
C PHE A 374 -11.43 20.99 -19.64
N ASN A 375 -11.45 22.29 -19.31
CA ASN A 375 -12.53 22.88 -18.54
C ASN A 375 -13.83 22.92 -19.36
N CYS A 376 -14.87 22.30 -18.81
CA CYS A 376 -16.19 22.20 -19.41
C CYS A 376 -17.24 22.87 -18.51
N TYR A 377 -17.99 23.80 -19.09
CA TYR A 377 -19.03 24.57 -18.40
C TYR A 377 -20.46 24.18 -18.85
N ASN A 378 -20.55 23.44 -19.96
CA ASN A 378 -21.79 23.00 -20.60
C ASN A 378 -21.55 21.69 -21.38
N GLU A 379 -22.61 21.16 -21.97
CA GLU A 379 -22.59 19.93 -22.77
C GLU A 379 -21.78 20.05 -24.07
N ASP A 380 -21.66 21.25 -24.66
CA ASP A 380 -20.91 21.47 -25.90
C ASP A 380 -19.41 21.18 -25.68
N GLY A 381 -18.86 21.61 -24.54
CA GLY A 381 -17.48 21.29 -24.15
C GLY A 381 -17.26 19.80 -23.90
N VAL A 382 -18.18 19.15 -23.20
CA VAL A 382 -18.14 17.70 -22.93
C VAL A 382 -18.08 16.90 -24.23
N ILE A 383 -18.98 17.23 -25.17
CA ILE A 383 -19.02 16.59 -26.49
C ILE A 383 -17.75 16.87 -27.28
N ALA A 384 -17.24 18.10 -27.25
CA ALA A 384 -16.03 18.48 -27.97
C ALA A 384 -14.78 17.72 -27.48
N VAL A 385 -14.61 17.58 -26.16
CA VAL A 385 -13.49 16.81 -25.56
C VAL A 385 -13.55 15.35 -26.00
N ILE A 386 -14.72 14.70 -25.87
CA ILE A 386 -14.88 13.29 -26.23
C ILE A 386 -14.62 13.09 -27.73
N ARG A 387 -15.18 13.93 -28.60
CA ARG A 387 -14.95 13.84 -30.05
C ARG A 387 -13.48 14.02 -30.40
N ALA A 388 -12.80 14.99 -29.81
CA ALA A 388 -11.38 15.25 -30.07
C ALA A 388 -10.53 14.07 -29.59
N ALA A 389 -10.79 13.55 -28.40
CA ALA A 389 -10.12 12.40 -27.81
C ALA A 389 -10.27 11.14 -28.71
N GLU A 390 -11.49 10.84 -29.16
CA GLU A 390 -11.75 9.71 -30.05
C GLU A 390 -11.09 9.88 -31.43
N GLN A 391 -11.15 11.07 -32.02
CA GLN A 391 -10.53 11.37 -33.32
C GLN A 391 -9.00 11.22 -33.25
N CYS A 392 -8.39 11.76 -32.19
CA CYS A 392 -6.95 11.71 -31.99
C CYS A 392 -6.45 10.36 -31.44
N LYS A 393 -7.36 9.46 -31.04
CA LYS A 393 -7.03 8.27 -30.24
C LYS A 393 -6.13 8.65 -29.05
N SER A 394 -6.59 9.62 -28.28
CA SER A 394 -5.87 10.17 -27.12
C SER A 394 -6.72 9.99 -25.87
N PRO A 395 -6.14 9.59 -24.73
CA PRO A 395 -6.80 9.79 -23.44
C PRO A 395 -7.05 11.28 -23.18
N ALA A 396 -8.06 11.59 -22.37
CA ALA A 396 -8.38 12.97 -21.99
C ALA A 396 -8.98 13.02 -20.58
N ILE A 397 -8.98 14.22 -19.99
CA ILE A 397 -9.68 14.51 -18.74
C ILE A 397 -10.70 15.62 -19.02
N ILE A 398 -11.97 15.39 -18.69
CA ILE A 398 -12.99 16.44 -18.63
C ILE A 398 -12.91 17.07 -17.24
N GLN A 399 -12.66 18.37 -17.20
CA GLN A 399 -12.49 19.10 -15.96
C GLN A 399 -13.71 19.98 -15.69
N LEU A 400 -14.31 19.85 -14.50
CA LEU A 400 -15.39 20.71 -14.01
C LEU A 400 -14.85 21.61 -12.89
N PHE A 401 -15.53 22.73 -12.66
CA PHE A 401 -15.26 23.66 -11.57
C PHE A 401 -16.39 23.66 -10.53
N PRO A 402 -16.13 24.12 -9.28
CA PRO A 402 -17.17 24.32 -8.28
C PRO A 402 -18.32 25.17 -8.81
N TRP A 403 -18.02 26.19 -9.62
CA TRP A 403 -19.05 26.98 -10.31
C TRP A 403 -19.95 26.14 -11.21
N THR A 404 -19.38 25.24 -12.03
CA THR A 404 -20.18 24.35 -12.90
C THR A 404 -21.06 23.43 -12.05
N MET A 405 -20.51 22.90 -10.95
CA MET A 405 -21.25 22.05 -10.02
C MET A 405 -22.40 22.81 -9.34
N ALA A 406 -22.18 24.05 -8.91
CA ALA A 406 -23.18 24.91 -8.28
C ALA A 406 -24.26 25.38 -9.28
N PHE A 407 -23.87 25.73 -10.51
CA PHE A 407 -24.76 26.23 -11.54
C PHE A 407 -25.60 25.14 -12.20
N GLN A 408 -24.96 24.03 -12.63
CA GLN A 408 -25.62 22.94 -13.35
C GLN A 408 -26.21 21.87 -12.41
N GLY A 409 -25.64 21.73 -11.22
CA GLY A 409 -26.06 20.77 -10.20
C GLY A 409 -25.54 19.34 -10.40
N PRO A 410 -25.82 18.45 -9.42
CA PRO A 410 -25.39 17.04 -9.41
C PRO A 410 -25.78 16.20 -10.64
N ALA A 411 -26.93 16.49 -11.24
CA ALA A 411 -27.43 15.71 -12.39
C ALA A 411 -26.54 15.90 -13.62
N PHE A 412 -26.05 17.12 -13.84
CA PHE A 412 -25.11 17.40 -14.91
C PHE A 412 -23.77 16.70 -14.67
N CYS A 413 -23.25 16.73 -13.44
CA CYS A 413 -22.02 16.01 -13.11
C CYS A 413 -22.12 14.51 -13.44
N LYS A 414 -23.25 13.88 -13.11
CA LYS A 414 -23.53 12.48 -13.46
C LYS A 414 -23.61 12.25 -14.98
N TYR A 415 -24.24 13.17 -15.71
CA TYR A 415 -24.26 13.14 -17.18
C TYR A 415 -22.85 13.21 -17.77
N VAL A 416 -21.99 14.10 -17.26
CA VAL A 416 -20.60 14.25 -17.72
C VAL A 416 -19.82 12.96 -17.50
N VAL A 417 -19.93 12.38 -16.31
CA VAL A 417 -19.28 11.11 -15.97
C VAL A 417 -19.74 10.00 -16.90
N GLU A 418 -21.04 9.79 -17.06
CA GLU A 418 -21.59 8.78 -17.95
C GLU A 418 -21.11 8.96 -19.41
N ALA A 419 -21.12 10.21 -19.90
CA ALA A 419 -20.65 10.52 -21.26
C ALA A 419 -19.15 10.24 -21.44
N ALA A 420 -18.32 10.65 -20.48
CA ALA A 420 -16.87 10.39 -20.50
C ALA A 420 -16.57 8.89 -20.48
N HIS A 421 -17.29 8.17 -19.62
CA HIS A 421 -17.09 6.75 -19.34
C HIS A 421 -17.60 5.80 -20.43
N THR A 422 -18.39 6.32 -21.38
CA THR A 422 -18.90 5.60 -22.55
C THR A 422 -18.13 5.95 -23.83
N ALA A 423 -17.15 6.85 -23.76
CA ALA A 423 -16.26 7.18 -24.87
C ALA A 423 -15.45 5.95 -25.32
N LYS A 424 -15.06 5.92 -26.60
CA LYS A 424 -14.26 4.83 -27.19
C LYS A 424 -12.79 4.82 -26.75
N VAL A 425 -12.36 5.87 -26.05
CA VAL A 425 -11.02 6.04 -25.50
C VAL A 425 -11.14 6.38 -24.02
N PRO A 426 -10.09 6.18 -23.20
CA PRO A 426 -10.16 6.54 -21.79
C PRO A 426 -10.37 8.05 -21.61
N VAL A 427 -11.52 8.44 -21.06
CA VAL A 427 -11.84 9.83 -20.67
C VAL A 427 -12.28 9.86 -19.22
N ALA A 428 -11.48 10.48 -18.35
CA ALA A 428 -11.79 10.64 -16.92
C ALA A 428 -12.47 11.98 -16.63
N VAL A 429 -13.11 12.11 -15.47
CA VAL A 429 -13.73 13.35 -15.00
C VAL A 429 -13.09 13.83 -13.69
N HIS A 430 -12.64 15.07 -13.70
CA HIS A 430 -11.95 15.73 -12.60
C HIS A 430 -12.72 16.96 -12.12
N LEU A 431 -12.81 17.18 -10.81
CA LEU A 431 -13.27 18.44 -10.24
C LEU A 431 -12.05 19.24 -9.78
N ASP A 432 -11.76 20.35 -10.44
CA ASP A 432 -10.63 21.23 -10.13
C ASP A 432 -10.98 22.20 -8.98
N HIS A 433 -9.97 22.70 -8.25
CA HIS A 433 -10.09 23.76 -7.25
C HIS A 433 -11.24 23.61 -6.25
N CYS A 434 -11.35 22.49 -5.53
CA CYS A 434 -12.17 22.44 -4.33
C CYS A 434 -11.52 23.28 -3.23
N ILE A 435 -11.96 24.54 -3.12
CA ILE A 435 -11.48 25.52 -2.13
C ILE A 435 -12.29 25.36 -0.83
N GLU A 436 -13.62 25.30 -0.95
CA GLU A 436 -14.52 25.22 0.21
C GLU A 436 -14.77 23.77 0.65
N PRO A 437 -14.86 23.48 1.95
CA PRO A 437 -15.16 22.13 2.46
C PRO A 437 -16.44 21.52 1.88
N GLU A 438 -17.46 22.33 1.64
CA GLU A 438 -18.74 21.89 1.08
C GLU A 438 -18.61 21.37 -0.35
N ASP A 439 -17.68 21.94 -1.14
CA ASP A 439 -17.39 21.46 -2.49
C ASP A 439 -16.80 20.06 -2.45
N VAL A 440 -15.86 19.82 -1.52
CA VAL A 440 -15.25 18.50 -1.30
C VAL A 440 -16.32 17.50 -0.85
N GLU A 441 -17.15 17.87 0.12
CA GLU A 441 -18.21 16.99 0.62
C GLU A 441 -19.19 16.58 -0.49
N LEU A 442 -19.65 17.54 -1.29
CA LEU A 442 -20.53 17.27 -2.41
C LEU A 442 -19.84 16.41 -3.48
N ALA A 443 -18.61 16.75 -3.85
CA ALA A 443 -17.84 15.99 -4.85
C ALA A 443 -17.66 14.53 -4.45
N LEU A 444 -17.41 14.25 -3.16
CA LEU A 444 -17.29 12.90 -2.61
C LEU A 444 -18.61 12.10 -2.60
N THR A 445 -19.76 12.73 -2.91
CA THR A 445 -21.04 12.04 -3.15
C THR A 445 -21.31 11.77 -4.63
N LEU A 446 -20.51 12.34 -5.53
CA LEU A 446 -20.67 12.27 -6.98
C LEU A 446 -19.65 11.30 -7.60
N PRO A 447 -19.92 10.76 -8.79
CA PRO A 447 -19.09 9.71 -9.39
C PRO A 447 -17.86 10.29 -10.12
N PHE A 448 -17.20 11.31 -9.54
CA PHE A 448 -15.95 11.84 -10.07
C PHE A 448 -14.84 10.78 -9.99
N ASP A 449 -13.94 10.77 -10.98
CA ASP A 449 -12.75 9.91 -10.92
C ASP A 449 -11.67 10.54 -10.03
N SER A 450 -11.65 11.87 -9.93
CA SER A 450 -10.66 12.62 -9.15
C SER A 450 -11.14 14.02 -8.77
N ILE A 451 -10.55 14.60 -7.72
CA ILE A 451 -10.78 15.97 -7.26
C ILE A 451 -9.45 16.67 -6.98
N MET A 452 -9.41 17.98 -7.06
CA MET A 452 -8.28 18.80 -6.61
C MET A 452 -8.65 19.55 -5.33
N ILE A 453 -7.79 19.48 -4.32
CA ILE A 453 -7.90 20.28 -3.10
C ILE A 453 -6.94 21.47 -3.20
N ASP A 454 -7.49 22.67 -3.04
CA ASP A 454 -6.72 23.90 -2.97
C ASP A 454 -6.76 24.42 -1.52
N ALA A 455 -5.83 23.92 -0.70
CA ALA A 455 -5.66 24.34 0.69
C ALA A 455 -4.43 25.26 0.88
N SER A 456 -3.90 25.81 -0.21
CA SER A 456 -2.67 26.62 -0.28
C SER A 456 -2.78 28.00 0.38
N ILE A 457 -4.00 28.41 0.72
CA ILE A 457 -4.26 29.61 1.53
C ILE A 457 -4.06 29.37 3.04
N LYS A 458 -3.99 28.12 3.48
CA LYS A 458 -3.86 27.73 4.90
C LYS A 458 -2.40 27.63 5.34
N ASP A 459 -2.20 27.55 6.65
CA ASP A 459 -0.90 27.20 7.23
C ASP A 459 -0.44 25.81 6.73
N PRO A 460 0.86 25.58 6.48
CA PRO A 460 1.36 24.29 5.96
C PRO A 460 0.93 23.06 6.76
N GLU A 461 0.91 23.13 8.10
CA GLU A 461 0.49 21.99 8.93
C GLU A 461 -1.01 21.71 8.78
N GLU A 462 -1.83 22.76 8.69
CA GLU A 462 -3.27 22.64 8.48
C GLU A 462 -3.59 22.11 7.07
N ASN A 463 -2.85 22.58 6.05
CA ASN A 463 -2.96 22.08 4.68
C ASN A 463 -2.69 20.57 4.64
N ILE A 464 -1.56 20.12 5.22
CA ILE A 464 -1.23 18.69 5.28
C ILE A 464 -2.32 17.89 6.01
N ALA A 465 -2.79 18.37 7.16
CA ALA A 465 -3.81 17.68 7.94
C ALA A 465 -5.15 17.56 7.21
N GLN A 466 -5.57 18.62 6.49
CA GLN A 466 -6.79 18.62 5.68
C GLN A 466 -6.65 17.72 4.47
N CYS A 467 -5.58 17.87 3.68
CA CYS A 467 -5.31 17.04 2.51
C CYS A 467 -5.28 15.56 2.90
N LYS A 468 -4.54 15.19 3.96
CA LYS A 468 -4.49 13.81 4.47
C LYS A 468 -5.86 13.24 4.81
N ARG A 469 -6.72 14.03 5.47
CA ARG A 469 -8.08 13.60 5.84
C ARG A 469 -8.93 13.36 4.60
N ILE A 470 -8.91 14.27 3.65
CA ILE A 470 -9.71 14.16 2.42
C ILE A 470 -9.19 13.01 1.56
N VAL A 471 -7.87 12.86 1.42
CA VAL A 471 -7.24 11.72 0.73
C VAL A 471 -7.70 10.39 1.30
N GLN A 472 -7.81 10.27 2.63
CA GLN A 472 -8.33 9.04 3.26
C GLN A 472 -9.79 8.75 2.88
N ILE A 473 -10.64 9.78 2.86
CA ILE A 473 -12.07 9.64 2.52
C ILE A 473 -12.26 9.38 1.02
N ALA A 474 -11.57 10.13 0.17
CA ALA A 474 -11.60 10.02 -1.28
C ALA A 474 -11.11 8.64 -1.75
N ASN A 475 -9.97 8.18 -1.21
CA ASN A 475 -9.43 6.85 -1.52
C ASN A 475 -10.39 5.73 -1.11
N ALA A 476 -11.15 5.88 -0.02
CA ALA A 476 -12.15 4.89 0.39
C ALA A 476 -13.33 4.79 -0.61
N LYS A 477 -13.47 5.76 -1.51
CA LYS A 477 -14.50 5.85 -2.55
C LYS A 477 -13.95 5.64 -3.96
N GLY A 478 -12.66 5.34 -4.11
CA GLY A 478 -12.01 5.20 -5.42
C GLY A 478 -11.72 6.53 -6.14
N ILE A 479 -11.80 7.66 -5.42
CA ILE A 479 -11.57 9.00 -5.97
C ILE A 479 -10.13 9.42 -5.65
N THR A 480 -9.37 9.82 -6.67
CA THR A 480 -8.03 10.38 -6.45
C THR A 480 -8.01 11.87 -6.18
N VAL A 481 -6.93 12.30 -5.54
CA VAL A 481 -6.76 13.65 -5.04
C VAL A 481 -5.49 14.26 -5.63
N GLU A 482 -5.70 15.35 -6.33
CA GLU A 482 -4.70 16.37 -6.64
C GLU A 482 -4.63 17.36 -5.48
N ALA A 483 -3.44 17.86 -5.17
CA ALA A 483 -3.28 18.96 -4.23
C ALA A 483 -2.33 20.03 -4.79
N GLU A 484 -2.70 21.30 -4.57
CA GLU A 484 -1.82 22.43 -4.84
C GLU A 484 -0.78 22.57 -3.72
N MET A 485 0.47 22.82 -4.13
CA MET A 485 1.55 23.12 -3.21
C MET A 485 2.31 24.37 -3.64
N GLY A 486 2.41 25.33 -2.72
CA GLY A 486 2.82 26.70 -3.02
C GLY A 486 1.60 27.60 -3.01
N ARG A 487 1.57 28.65 -3.83
CA ARG A 487 0.37 29.44 -4.08
C ARG A 487 0.44 30.03 -5.47
N ILE A 488 -0.46 29.63 -6.35
CA ILE A 488 -0.55 30.17 -7.70
C ILE A 488 -1.47 31.39 -7.68
N ASN A 489 -0.90 32.59 -7.79
CA ASN A 489 -1.68 33.83 -7.78
C ASN A 489 -2.46 34.00 -9.09
N GLY A 490 -3.57 34.75 -9.07
CA GLY A 490 -4.32 35.15 -10.25
C GLY A 490 -5.84 34.99 -10.12
N GLY A 491 -6.54 35.18 -11.24
CA GLY A 491 -7.99 35.01 -11.32
C GLY A 491 -8.35 34.04 -12.44
N GLU A 492 -9.24 33.09 -12.13
CA GLU A 492 -9.79 32.16 -13.11
C GLU A 492 -11.32 32.26 -13.19
N ASP A 493 -11.84 32.12 -14.41
CA ASP A 493 -13.28 32.18 -14.71
C ASP A 493 -14.03 31.06 -13.97
N GLY A 494 -14.86 31.44 -13.01
CA GLY A 494 -15.59 30.53 -12.13
C GLY A 494 -14.99 30.34 -10.72
N LEU A 495 -13.89 31.02 -10.38
CA LEU A 495 -13.30 30.99 -9.04
C LEU A 495 -13.21 32.42 -8.43
N PRO A 496 -13.19 32.55 -7.09
CA PRO A 496 -12.92 33.83 -6.44
C PRO A 496 -11.52 34.35 -6.81
N ALA A 497 -11.39 35.65 -7.10
CA ALA A 497 -10.07 36.26 -7.30
C ALA A 497 -9.37 36.44 -5.93
N VAL A 498 -8.18 35.89 -5.78
CA VAL A 498 -7.38 35.98 -4.56
C VAL A 498 -6.13 36.79 -4.86
N ASP A 499 -6.03 38.02 -4.34
CA ASP A 499 -4.86 38.89 -4.51
C ASP A 499 -3.84 38.63 -3.39
N LEU A 500 -3.11 37.52 -3.49
CA LEU A 500 -2.08 37.11 -2.53
C LEU A 500 -0.74 36.87 -3.24
N GLU A 501 0.38 37.11 -2.54
CA GLU A 501 1.71 36.86 -3.11
C GLU A 501 1.87 35.39 -3.55
N ASN A 502 2.48 35.20 -4.73
CA ASN A 502 2.79 33.88 -5.26
C ASN A 502 3.88 33.22 -4.38
N ILE A 503 3.60 32.01 -3.89
CA ILE A 503 4.54 31.22 -3.09
C ILE A 503 5.03 30.07 -3.96
N LEU A 504 6.33 30.01 -4.21
CA LEU A 504 6.93 28.92 -4.97
C LEU A 504 7.01 27.64 -4.13
N THR A 505 6.84 26.49 -4.76
CA THR A 505 7.04 25.18 -4.14
C THR A 505 8.51 25.00 -3.75
N ASP A 506 8.76 24.61 -2.50
CA ASP A 506 10.05 24.10 -2.07
C ASP A 506 10.16 22.60 -2.45
N PRO A 507 11.14 22.19 -3.27
CA PRO A 507 11.31 20.79 -3.64
C PRO A 507 11.44 19.88 -2.43
N LYS A 508 12.16 20.28 -1.38
CA LYS A 508 12.31 19.39 -0.22
C LYS A 508 10.97 19.16 0.47
N ALA A 509 10.22 20.23 0.72
CA ALA A 509 8.89 20.13 1.30
C ALA A 509 7.90 19.35 0.42
N ALA A 510 8.09 19.30 -0.89
CA ALA A 510 7.21 18.53 -1.80
C ALA A 510 7.27 17.03 -1.54
N GLY A 511 8.46 16.47 -1.30
CA GLY A 511 8.63 15.07 -0.93
C GLY A 511 7.94 14.73 0.40
N ASP A 512 8.12 15.60 1.40
CA ASP A 512 7.49 15.45 2.72
C ASP A 512 5.95 15.57 2.61
N PHE A 513 5.45 16.57 1.88
CA PHE A 513 4.02 16.80 1.68
C PHE A 513 3.34 15.59 1.02
N VAL A 514 3.89 15.06 -0.06
CA VAL A 514 3.35 13.86 -0.72
C VAL A 514 3.35 12.66 0.24
N THR A 515 4.44 12.47 0.98
CA THR A 515 4.56 11.35 1.92
C THR A 515 3.54 11.44 3.05
N GLU A 516 3.33 12.64 3.61
CA GLU A 516 2.46 12.85 4.76
C GLU A 516 0.98 12.84 4.41
N THR A 517 0.61 13.42 3.26
CA THR A 517 -0.77 13.53 2.79
C THR A 517 -1.24 12.29 2.04
N GLY A 518 -0.34 11.65 1.28
CA GLY A 518 -0.64 10.53 0.40
C GLY A 518 -1.39 10.91 -0.88
N VAL A 519 -1.36 12.19 -1.29
CA VAL A 519 -1.96 12.68 -2.55
C VAL A 519 -1.40 11.94 -3.77
N GLN A 520 -2.20 11.84 -4.83
CA GLN A 520 -1.81 11.10 -6.03
C GLN A 520 -1.30 12.00 -7.15
N PHE A 521 -1.66 13.28 -7.14
CA PHE A 521 -1.17 14.29 -8.08
C PHE A 521 -0.72 15.53 -7.32
N LEU A 522 0.30 16.21 -7.84
CA LEU A 522 0.82 17.43 -7.23
C LEU A 522 0.79 18.57 -8.25
N ALA A 523 0.18 19.69 -7.89
CA ALA A 523 0.22 20.93 -8.65
C ALA A 523 1.24 21.89 -8.01
N PRO A 524 2.50 21.94 -8.51
CA PRO A 524 3.50 22.84 -7.96
C PRO A 524 3.32 24.27 -8.49
N SER A 525 3.59 25.25 -7.63
CA SER A 525 3.86 26.63 -8.03
C SER A 525 5.33 26.81 -8.37
N PHE A 526 5.63 27.16 -9.62
CA PHE A 526 7.00 27.41 -10.10
C PHE A 526 7.11 28.74 -10.85
N GLY A 527 6.17 29.65 -10.60
CA GLY A 527 6.03 30.95 -11.28
C GLY A 527 4.92 30.98 -12.32
N ASN A 528 4.14 29.91 -12.46
CA ASN A 528 2.86 29.93 -13.15
C ASN A 528 1.83 30.78 -12.39
N ILE A 529 0.82 31.29 -13.13
CA ILE A 529 -0.17 32.27 -12.66
C ILE A 529 -1.53 31.93 -13.29
N HIS A 530 -2.63 32.02 -12.53
CA HIS A 530 -3.98 31.93 -13.08
C HIS A 530 -4.36 33.21 -13.83
N GLY A 531 -4.82 33.08 -15.07
CA GLY A 531 -5.23 34.22 -15.90
C GLY A 531 -4.13 34.80 -16.78
N ASN A 532 -4.07 36.12 -16.93
CA ASN A 532 -3.20 36.79 -17.90
C ASN A 532 -1.82 37.08 -17.30
N TYR A 533 -0.75 36.69 -18.01
CA TYR A 533 0.60 37.09 -17.67
C TYR A 533 0.83 38.58 -17.97
N GLY A 534 1.64 39.24 -17.15
CA GLY A 534 2.09 40.61 -17.37
C GLY A 534 3.10 40.76 -18.52
N PRO A 535 3.68 41.96 -18.70
CA PRO A 535 4.68 42.21 -19.74
C PRO A 535 5.84 41.22 -19.71
N GLY A 536 6.06 40.53 -20.83
CA GLY A 536 7.08 39.49 -20.99
C GLY A 536 6.55 38.06 -21.00
N GLY A 537 5.25 37.86 -20.76
CA GLY A 537 4.61 36.55 -20.89
C GLY A 537 5.09 35.52 -19.85
N PRO A 538 4.55 34.29 -19.89
CA PRO A 538 4.94 33.21 -18.99
C PRO A 538 6.44 32.88 -19.03
N GLU A 539 7.12 33.13 -20.15
CA GLU A 539 8.56 32.91 -20.35
C GLU A 539 9.43 33.65 -19.33
N LYS A 540 8.95 34.79 -18.81
CA LYS A 540 9.65 35.55 -17.78
C LYS A 540 9.46 34.98 -16.37
N TYR A 541 8.36 34.27 -16.13
CA TYR A 541 7.96 33.85 -14.78
C TYR A 541 8.26 32.38 -14.50
N TRP A 542 8.13 31.50 -15.49
CA TRP A 542 8.27 30.06 -15.31
C TRP A 542 9.71 29.66 -15.00
N ARG A 543 9.88 28.98 -13.86
CA ARG A 543 11.17 28.43 -13.41
C ARG A 543 11.25 26.93 -13.69
N LEU A 544 11.48 26.57 -14.96
CA LEU A 544 11.60 25.15 -15.36
C LEU A 544 12.63 24.34 -14.54
N PRO A 545 13.81 24.88 -14.15
CA PRO A 545 14.73 24.14 -13.28
C PRO A 545 14.17 23.81 -11.89
N LEU A 546 13.27 24.63 -11.36
CA LEU A 546 12.58 24.34 -10.10
C LEU A 546 11.60 23.18 -10.29
N LEU A 547 10.86 23.17 -11.39
CA LEU A 547 9.96 22.09 -11.75
C LEU A 547 10.71 20.75 -11.90
N GLU A 548 11.90 20.75 -12.52
CA GLU A 548 12.75 19.56 -12.60
C GLU A 548 13.19 19.07 -11.22
N GLN A 549 13.55 19.98 -10.30
CA GLN A 549 13.88 19.62 -8.92
C GLN A 549 12.69 19.01 -8.18
N VAL A 550 11.48 19.55 -8.36
CA VAL A 550 10.26 18.97 -7.79
C VAL A 550 10.02 17.58 -8.37
N ARG A 551 10.13 17.40 -9.69
CA ARG A 551 10.01 16.07 -10.32
C ARG A 551 11.00 15.07 -9.72
N ASP A 552 12.25 15.48 -9.52
CA ASP A 552 13.31 14.58 -9.07
C ASP A 552 13.13 14.11 -7.62
N VAL A 553 12.43 14.88 -6.77
CA VAL A 553 12.12 14.46 -5.38
C VAL A 553 10.83 13.64 -5.25
N VAL A 554 9.91 13.75 -6.22
CA VAL A 554 8.67 12.97 -6.27
C VAL A 554 8.50 12.26 -7.62
N PRO A 555 9.46 11.41 -8.03
CA PRO A 555 9.53 10.88 -9.40
C PRO A 555 8.35 9.97 -9.78
N GLU A 556 7.63 9.45 -8.79
CA GLU A 556 6.43 8.61 -8.94
C GLU A 556 5.11 9.39 -8.95
N ILE A 557 5.13 10.71 -8.77
CA ILE A 557 3.92 11.53 -8.69
C ILE A 557 3.73 12.31 -10.01
N PRO A 558 2.60 12.14 -10.71
CA PRO A 558 2.23 13.01 -11.82
C PRO A 558 2.13 14.47 -11.38
N LEU A 559 2.89 15.33 -12.07
CA LEU A 559 2.84 16.78 -11.86
C LEU A 559 1.78 17.43 -12.76
N VAL A 560 1.07 18.41 -12.21
CA VAL A 560 -0.04 19.09 -12.84
C VAL A 560 0.29 20.56 -13.13
N LEU A 561 0.06 20.97 -14.37
CA LEU A 561 0.27 22.33 -14.83
C LEU A 561 -1.03 23.13 -14.80
N HIS A 562 -1.03 24.16 -13.97
CA HIS A 562 -2.03 25.23 -13.91
C HIS A 562 -1.49 26.53 -14.52
N GLY A 563 -2.37 27.48 -14.84
CA GLY A 563 -1.97 28.80 -15.34
C GLY A 563 -1.53 28.81 -16.81
N THR A 564 -2.38 28.29 -17.69
CA THR A 564 -2.04 27.92 -19.09
C THR A 564 -2.52 28.90 -20.16
N HIS A 565 -3.09 30.04 -19.77
CA HIS A 565 -3.56 31.04 -20.72
C HIS A 565 -2.43 31.97 -21.17
N GLN A 566 -2.39 32.25 -22.47
CA GLN A 566 -1.30 32.97 -23.17
C GLN A 566 0.06 32.26 -23.11
N VAL A 567 0.06 30.93 -22.93
CA VAL A 567 1.25 30.09 -23.00
C VAL A 567 1.48 29.61 -24.43
N SER A 568 2.71 29.71 -24.92
CA SER A 568 3.12 29.25 -26.23
C SER A 568 3.22 27.71 -26.30
N PRO A 569 2.96 27.07 -27.46
CA PRO A 569 3.16 25.63 -27.65
C PRO A 569 4.56 25.14 -27.25
N GLU A 570 5.59 25.95 -27.53
CA GLU A 570 6.98 25.64 -27.19
C GLU A 570 7.18 25.55 -25.67
N LEU A 571 6.54 26.45 -24.92
CA LEU A 571 6.66 26.48 -23.46
C LEU A 571 5.87 25.34 -22.80
N PHE A 572 4.72 24.94 -23.37
CA PHE A 572 4.04 23.70 -22.97
C PHE A 572 4.92 22.46 -23.17
N VAL A 573 5.59 22.35 -24.32
CA VAL A 573 6.53 21.25 -24.59
C VAL A 573 7.69 21.28 -23.60
N ALA A 574 8.18 22.46 -23.23
CA ALA A 574 9.24 22.60 -22.23
C ALA A 574 8.77 22.14 -20.83
N ALA A 575 7.58 22.53 -20.38
CA ALA A 575 7.00 22.05 -19.12
C ALA A 575 6.78 20.53 -19.10
N ARG A 576 6.31 19.95 -20.21
CA ARG A 576 6.19 18.49 -20.36
C ARG A 576 7.54 17.79 -20.21
N ARG A 577 8.60 18.31 -20.85
CA ARG A 577 9.97 17.77 -20.72
C ARG A 577 10.51 17.91 -19.29
N ALA A 578 10.12 18.96 -18.58
CA ALA A 578 10.48 19.18 -17.19
C ALA A 578 9.71 18.25 -16.21
N GLY A 579 8.61 17.63 -16.63
CA GLY A 579 7.90 16.59 -15.85
C GLY A 579 6.38 16.72 -15.80
N MET A 580 5.79 17.77 -16.38
CA MET A 580 4.33 17.95 -16.36
C MET A 580 3.62 16.85 -17.14
N THR A 581 2.65 16.24 -16.48
CA THR A 581 1.92 15.06 -16.95
C THR A 581 0.43 15.34 -17.16
N LYS A 582 -0.18 16.20 -16.33
CA LYS A 582 -1.53 16.76 -16.55
C LYS A 582 -1.37 18.24 -16.90
N ILE A 583 -2.07 18.72 -17.94
CA ILE A 583 -2.08 20.14 -18.32
C ILE A 583 -3.52 20.63 -18.34
N ASN A 584 -3.87 21.51 -17.40
CA ASN A 584 -5.20 22.10 -17.28
C ASN A 584 -5.38 23.17 -18.37
N LEU A 585 -6.39 23.03 -19.21
CA LEU A 585 -6.65 23.90 -20.37
C LEU A 585 -8.07 24.44 -20.30
N ASN A 586 -8.18 25.76 -20.38
CA ASN A 586 -9.45 26.48 -20.35
C ASN A 586 -9.57 27.36 -21.61
N ARG A 587 -9.39 28.67 -21.45
CA ARG A 587 -9.47 29.66 -22.54
C ARG A 587 -8.63 29.32 -23.77
N THR A 588 -7.45 28.73 -23.57
CA THR A 588 -6.51 28.33 -24.64
C THR A 588 -7.15 27.45 -25.73
N VAL A 589 -8.15 26.64 -25.38
CA VAL A 589 -8.89 25.82 -26.37
C VAL A 589 -10.34 26.29 -26.58
N ARG A 590 -10.86 27.18 -25.72
CA ARG A 590 -12.25 27.65 -25.69
C ARG A 590 -12.48 28.96 -26.46
N ASP A 591 -11.44 29.79 -26.63
CA ASP A 591 -11.59 31.15 -27.18
C ASP A 591 -12.13 31.12 -28.63
N ASP A 592 -11.70 30.18 -29.48
CA ASP A 592 -12.22 30.02 -30.85
C ASP A 592 -13.71 29.66 -30.89
N TYR A 593 -14.14 28.75 -29.99
CA TYR A 593 -15.55 28.41 -29.81
C TYR A 593 -16.36 29.64 -29.39
N THR A 594 -15.83 30.42 -28.44
CA THR A 594 -16.50 31.62 -27.92
C THR A 594 -16.63 32.69 -29.01
N ALA A 595 -15.57 32.92 -29.79
CA ALA A 595 -15.60 33.83 -30.93
C ALA A 595 -16.62 33.37 -31.99
N PHE A 596 -16.64 32.07 -32.33
CA PHE A 596 -17.60 31.53 -33.27
C PHE A 596 -19.05 31.71 -32.79
N MET A 597 -19.32 31.44 -31.52
CA MET A 597 -20.64 31.65 -30.93
C MET A 597 -21.06 33.12 -30.98
N ALA A 598 -20.16 34.04 -30.61
CA ALA A 598 -20.43 35.48 -30.67
C ALA A 598 -20.73 35.96 -32.09
N ASP A 599 -19.95 35.50 -33.07
CA ASP A 599 -20.07 35.92 -34.46
C ASP A 599 -21.32 35.37 -35.16
N ASN A 600 -21.85 34.22 -34.72
CA ASN A 600 -22.92 33.50 -35.42
C ASN A 600 -24.25 33.41 -34.66
N SER A 601 -24.28 33.83 -33.39
CA SER A 601 -25.53 33.90 -32.61
C SER A 601 -26.55 34.83 -33.28
N GLY A 602 -27.76 34.32 -33.52
CA GLY A 602 -28.81 35.05 -34.24
C GLY A 602 -28.64 35.11 -35.76
N LYS A 603 -27.57 34.51 -36.32
CA LYS A 603 -27.36 34.37 -37.77
C LYS A 603 -27.60 32.95 -38.27
N LEU A 604 -27.28 31.95 -37.44
CA LEU A 604 -27.52 30.54 -37.73
C LEU A 604 -28.69 30.00 -36.91
N GLU A 605 -29.38 29.00 -37.46
CA GLU A 605 -30.35 28.22 -36.70
C GLU A 605 -29.68 27.47 -35.55
N LEU A 606 -30.39 27.28 -34.43
CA LEU A 606 -29.80 26.79 -33.18
C LEU A 606 -29.07 25.44 -33.34
N THR A 607 -29.65 24.50 -34.08
CA THR A 607 -29.06 23.17 -34.30
C THR A 607 -27.77 23.25 -35.13
N GLU A 608 -27.74 24.13 -36.13
CA GLU A 608 -26.57 24.39 -36.97
C GLU A 608 -25.48 25.13 -36.18
N LEU A 609 -25.86 26.14 -35.41
CA LEU A 609 -24.98 26.89 -34.53
C LEU A 609 -24.26 25.95 -33.56
N LYS A 610 -25.01 25.12 -32.82
CA LYS A 610 -24.43 24.16 -31.86
C LYS A 610 -23.50 23.17 -32.54
N THR A 611 -23.92 22.58 -33.65
CA THR A 611 -23.13 21.57 -34.36
C THR A 611 -21.79 22.15 -34.82
N LYS A 612 -21.81 23.32 -35.48
CA LYS A 612 -20.60 23.98 -35.98
C LYS A 612 -19.71 24.51 -34.85
N ALA A 613 -20.31 25.04 -33.78
CA ALA A 613 -19.55 25.52 -32.62
C ALA A 613 -18.80 24.37 -31.93
N VAL A 614 -19.46 23.23 -31.70
CA VAL A 614 -18.81 22.03 -31.15
C VAL A 614 -17.70 21.53 -32.07
N GLU A 615 -17.85 21.59 -33.40
CA GLU A 615 -16.78 21.24 -34.35
C GLU A 615 -15.57 22.17 -34.23
N VAL A 616 -15.79 23.48 -34.07
CA VAL A 616 -14.70 24.45 -33.82
C VAL A 616 -13.98 24.09 -32.52
N TYR A 617 -14.73 23.85 -31.43
CA TYR A 617 -14.13 23.50 -30.15
C TYR A 617 -13.35 22.17 -30.21
N THR A 618 -13.91 21.17 -30.88
CA THR A 618 -13.28 19.86 -31.12
C THR A 618 -11.93 20.03 -31.82
N LYS A 619 -11.85 20.90 -32.84
CA LYS A 619 -10.60 21.15 -33.59
C LYS A 619 -9.54 21.82 -32.71
N SER A 620 -9.90 22.80 -31.89
CA SER A 620 -8.95 23.47 -30.99
C SER A 620 -8.39 22.49 -29.95
N ILE A 621 -9.23 21.60 -29.40
CA ILE A 621 -8.80 20.53 -28.48
C ILE A 621 -7.90 19.50 -29.18
N ALA A 622 -8.29 19.01 -30.36
CA ALA A 622 -7.49 18.08 -31.14
C ALA A 622 -6.11 18.66 -31.49
N GLY A 623 -6.07 19.95 -31.86
CA GLY A 623 -4.83 20.67 -32.10
C GLY A 623 -3.89 20.67 -30.89
N ALA A 624 -4.41 20.81 -29.67
CA ALA A 624 -3.61 20.70 -28.44
C ALA A 624 -3.05 19.28 -28.23
N MET A 625 -3.86 18.24 -28.47
CA MET A 625 -3.47 16.83 -28.35
C MET A 625 -2.34 16.45 -29.31
N GLU A 626 -2.42 16.95 -30.55
CA GLU A 626 -1.45 16.69 -31.62
C GLU A 626 -0.16 17.53 -31.49
N SER A 627 -0.26 18.75 -30.98
CA SER A 627 0.87 19.69 -30.92
C SER A 627 1.72 19.54 -29.66
N PHE A 628 1.25 20.05 -28.53
CA PHE A 628 2.09 20.25 -27.34
C PHE A 628 1.85 19.24 -26.23
N LEU A 629 0.68 18.58 -26.19
CA LEU A 629 0.42 17.48 -25.24
C LEU A 629 1.18 16.21 -25.63
N GLY A 630 1.24 15.89 -26.92
CA GLY A 630 1.88 14.68 -27.45
C GLY A 630 1.10 13.39 -27.14
N SER A 631 -0.21 13.51 -26.90
CA SER A 631 -1.09 12.43 -26.48
C SER A 631 -1.86 11.75 -27.61
N ALA A 632 -1.83 12.34 -28.83
CA ALA A 632 -2.43 11.72 -30.00
C ALA A 632 -1.81 10.33 -30.28
N GLY A 633 -2.67 9.33 -30.50
CA GLY A 633 -2.29 7.93 -30.72
C GLY A 633 -1.83 7.16 -29.48
N LYS A 634 -2.05 7.69 -28.27
CA LYS A 634 -1.56 7.11 -27.00
C LYS A 634 -2.63 6.39 -26.18
N VAL A 635 -3.64 5.83 -26.82
CA VAL A 635 -4.60 4.94 -26.14
C VAL A 635 -3.89 3.64 -25.74
N SER A 636 -3.78 3.40 -24.43
CA SER A 636 -3.27 2.15 -23.84
C SER A 636 -4.35 1.09 -23.75
#